data_AF-A0A9P7H3T9-F1
#
_entry.id   AF-A0A9P7H3T9-F1
#
_cell.length_a   1.000
_cell.length_b   1.000
_cell.length_c   1.000
_cell.angle_alpha   90.00
_cell.angle_beta   90.00
_cell.angle_gamma   90.00
#
_symmetry.space_group_name_H-M   'P 1'
#
loop_
_entity.id
_entity.type
_entity.pdbx_description
1 polymer ?
#
loop_
_entity_poly.entity_id
_entity_poly.type
_entity_poly.pdbx_seq_one_letter_code
_entity_poly.pdbx_strand_id
1 'polypeptide(L)'
;MTTITVSFTNSLNFSVQVYDSFSTQDTSNYFGTLTLLATVPANSTASVNLIHAASVLIASNATTNSPLARFIYLPNVNTGPFAVGQADVDAMDQTIDFISFVISNPQDPLTVAFNTLWKDQTKPLVAPVTNFFAQHPTYASCTFATYIMGIAYAAEQPVSKYRPMDQAVYSLSSLVTSMGGTWLTGFPDITVTKFTCNTSNGVLANQAEVDIRLLPAKSDEELKFFRSLFDSQHLQVSISINDTVSSTLVGTELTIRLDTMQIPCGDAGTMTINNPTVTIDLNPLYKFVTFEVAGSIPFDIFNKKFDANVTMTIDNLEASFRVNVEGDDTTLPTPSLMKGVHFGTFGVGIGAFYEPPGAVIGLSGQLQIGDATSGTQAIFDDNSFVVMCQSENGVPNPLYVSFYVPQMELTDVITTFTNSQCPLEVPVSFKDLFFQWSESPTEHVVLPDGSHSLMGYGFKCRADILFLSFYGDVAIDLQDGLKAEIWMAPLSFGSMFSFAGNGRGVTVKEDAAGNPINNNQLATTTAQQKIIKDATTQQLVAAGGPVLKIQTAASPYLYLNASVSLFEILNEQLTVDITSAGVTFDLDFGTILTSKMTCTLNGLDNLSATFTYGIDQSISLPTIDNISLGSIDLDVTFSANLAIVSQPSSTAIIVGGSFDFEGANLNLGDCVVTVPVSTLSDLQGAIVSQIEQNAGTVFSNVLSTAAQWAGKVAQGVITAVDSVASVLHNVWDQTASEVASTMKDAGFDAQDIATGLKDFFNLGPGEIHGLLRQIGFSDGEIFVVFQAFGEPFSSFASTLSGGGGGDGSAPSDVVGDVFDGL
;
A
#
# COMPACT_ATOMS: atom_id res chain seq x y z
N MET A 1 31.10 -47.55 -47.33
CA MET A 1 31.90 -48.20 -46.26
C MET A 1 32.17 -49.64 -46.70
N THR A 2 33.39 -50.14 -46.54
CA THR A 2 33.69 -51.57 -46.74
C THR A 2 33.00 -52.38 -45.65
N THR A 3 32.12 -53.31 -46.02
CA THR A 3 31.46 -54.23 -45.07
C THR A 3 32.53 -55.05 -44.35
N ILE A 4 32.58 -54.97 -43.02
CA ILE A 4 33.49 -55.76 -42.20
C ILE A 4 32.77 -57.07 -41.87
N THR A 5 33.40 -58.20 -42.18
CA THR A 5 32.83 -59.53 -41.91
C THR A 5 33.70 -60.27 -40.90
N VAL A 6 33.08 -60.75 -39.82
CA VAL A 6 33.74 -61.58 -38.80
C VAL A 6 33.21 -63.01 -38.81
N SER A 7 34.04 -63.97 -38.43
CA SER A 7 33.62 -65.37 -38.25
C SER A 7 33.11 -65.58 -36.83
N PHE A 8 31.90 -66.13 -36.68
CA PHE A 8 31.27 -66.40 -35.39
C PHE A 8 30.96 -67.90 -35.25
N THR A 9 31.51 -68.55 -34.23
CA THR A 9 31.36 -70.00 -33.99
C THR A 9 30.35 -70.25 -32.87
N ASN A 10 29.28 -70.99 -33.17
CA ASN A 10 28.33 -71.49 -32.18
C ASN A 10 28.62 -72.97 -31.88
N SER A 11 29.13 -73.26 -30.68
CA SER A 11 29.43 -74.64 -30.22
C SER A 11 28.30 -75.25 -29.38
N LEU A 12 27.13 -74.62 -29.37
CA LEU A 12 25.96 -75.04 -28.59
C LEU A 12 25.02 -75.89 -29.45
N ASN A 13 24.17 -76.68 -28.79
CA ASN A 13 23.18 -77.54 -29.45
C ASN A 13 21.90 -76.79 -29.88
N PHE A 14 21.86 -75.46 -29.73
CA PHE A 14 20.77 -74.58 -30.17
C PHE A 14 21.32 -73.42 -31.01
N SER A 15 20.46 -72.80 -31.81
CA SER A 15 20.82 -71.63 -32.62
C SER A 15 21.03 -70.39 -31.75
N VAL A 16 21.97 -69.54 -32.16
CA VAL A 16 22.34 -68.31 -31.45
C VAL A 16 22.07 -67.11 -32.36
N GLN A 17 21.45 -66.07 -31.82
CA GLN A 17 21.31 -64.78 -32.48
C GLN A 17 22.43 -63.85 -32.06
N VAL A 18 23.01 -63.12 -33.01
CA VAL A 18 24.08 -62.15 -32.78
C VAL A 18 23.56 -60.77 -33.11
N TYR A 19 23.61 -59.88 -32.11
CA TYR A 19 23.16 -58.51 -32.20
C TYR A 19 24.35 -57.56 -32.15
N ASP A 20 24.29 -56.48 -32.93
CA ASP A 20 25.11 -55.30 -32.67
C ASP A 20 24.43 -54.46 -31.61
N SER A 21 25.21 -54.03 -30.64
CA SER A 21 24.77 -53.21 -29.51
C SER A 21 25.48 -51.85 -29.50
N PHE A 22 26.36 -51.59 -30.47
CA PHE A 22 27.24 -50.42 -30.47
C PHE A 22 26.50 -49.15 -30.90
N SER A 23 26.88 -48.03 -30.29
CA SER A 23 26.47 -46.70 -30.72
C SER A 23 27.70 -45.82 -30.98
N THR A 24 27.72 -45.09 -32.10
CA THR A 24 28.78 -44.11 -32.35
C THR A 24 28.74 -42.92 -31.38
N GLN A 25 27.58 -42.70 -30.73
CA GLN A 25 27.42 -41.68 -29.70
C GLN A 25 27.81 -42.21 -28.31
N ASP A 26 27.91 -43.54 -28.14
CA ASP A 26 28.30 -44.16 -26.88
C ASP A 26 29.14 -45.42 -27.11
N THR A 27 30.47 -45.25 -27.06
CA THR A 27 31.44 -46.33 -27.29
C THR A 27 31.72 -47.18 -26.04
N SER A 28 31.04 -46.89 -24.94
CA SER A 28 31.26 -47.44 -23.59
C SER A 28 30.10 -48.29 -23.10
N ASN A 29 29.23 -48.70 -24.02
CA ASN A 29 28.00 -49.42 -23.71
C ASN A 29 28.27 -50.86 -23.22
N TYR A 30 27.64 -51.25 -22.12
CA TYR A 30 27.58 -52.63 -21.64
C TYR A 30 26.37 -53.38 -22.20
N PHE A 31 25.28 -52.64 -22.43
CA PHE A 31 24.09 -53.09 -23.14
C PHE A 31 23.50 -51.87 -23.86
N GLY A 32 23.49 -51.88 -25.19
CA GLY A 32 22.95 -50.81 -26.02
C GLY A 32 21.74 -51.27 -26.84
N THR A 33 21.16 -50.37 -27.63
CA THR A 33 20.07 -50.71 -28.55
C THR A 33 20.52 -51.81 -29.50
N LEU A 34 19.75 -52.90 -29.56
CA LEU A 34 20.13 -54.09 -30.30
C LEU A 34 19.67 -54.02 -31.75
N THR A 35 20.54 -54.43 -32.65
CA THR A 35 20.22 -54.68 -34.07
C THR A 35 20.63 -56.10 -34.42
N LEU A 36 19.68 -56.95 -34.81
CA LEU A 36 19.99 -58.33 -35.20
C LEU A 36 20.88 -58.36 -36.45
N LEU A 37 22.07 -58.97 -36.33
CA LEU A 37 23.01 -59.12 -37.45
C LEU A 37 22.88 -60.48 -38.14
N ALA A 38 22.79 -61.56 -37.35
CA ALA A 38 22.78 -62.92 -37.87
C ALA A 38 22.16 -63.91 -36.88
N THR A 39 21.66 -65.03 -37.43
CA THR A 39 21.34 -66.25 -36.66
C THR A 39 22.32 -67.33 -37.05
N VAL A 40 23.10 -67.82 -36.09
CA VAL A 40 24.12 -68.86 -36.25
C VAL A 40 23.54 -70.20 -35.77
N PRO A 41 23.31 -71.19 -36.66
CA PRO A 41 22.77 -72.49 -36.29
C PRO A 41 23.60 -73.21 -35.22
N ALA A 42 22.98 -74.16 -34.53
CA ALA A 42 23.65 -75.05 -33.58
C ALA A 42 24.89 -75.74 -34.19
N ASN A 43 25.97 -75.85 -33.42
CA ASN A 43 27.22 -76.53 -33.81
C ASN A 43 27.77 -76.08 -35.17
N SER A 44 27.71 -74.79 -35.48
CA SER A 44 28.10 -74.24 -36.78
C SER A 44 28.94 -72.96 -36.66
N THR A 45 29.54 -72.55 -37.77
CA THR A 45 30.25 -71.28 -37.88
C THR A 45 29.62 -70.48 -39.02
N ALA A 46 29.32 -69.21 -38.77
CA ALA A 46 28.73 -68.32 -39.77
C ALA A 46 29.52 -67.01 -39.89
N SER A 47 29.44 -66.39 -41.06
CA SER A 47 29.95 -65.04 -41.29
C SER A 47 28.92 -64.01 -40.84
N VAL A 48 29.34 -63.08 -39.98
CA VAL A 48 28.51 -61.99 -39.46
C VAL A 48 29.03 -60.67 -40.03
N ASN A 49 28.16 -59.93 -40.71
CA ASN A 49 28.48 -58.62 -41.25
C ASN A 49 28.26 -57.55 -40.18
N LEU A 50 29.32 -56.86 -39.81
CA LEU A 50 29.25 -55.74 -38.88
C LEU A 50 28.74 -54.49 -39.58
N ILE A 51 27.93 -53.72 -38.86
CA ILE A 51 27.36 -52.46 -39.33
C ILE A 51 28.16 -51.23 -38.88
N HIS A 52 29.12 -51.42 -37.96
CA HIS A 52 30.00 -50.38 -37.44
C HIS A 52 31.48 -50.77 -37.58
N ALA A 53 32.37 -49.76 -37.64
CA ALA A 53 33.82 -49.98 -37.72
C ALA A 53 34.38 -50.61 -36.44
N ALA A 54 33.90 -50.18 -35.28
CA ALA A 54 34.02 -50.87 -34.00
C ALA A 54 32.63 -51.37 -33.60
N SER A 55 32.54 -52.56 -33.01
CA SER A 55 31.26 -53.17 -32.66
C SER A 55 31.30 -53.78 -31.27
N VAL A 56 30.16 -53.77 -30.60
CA VAL A 56 29.89 -54.52 -29.37
C VAL A 56 28.82 -55.53 -29.72
N LEU A 57 29.15 -56.81 -29.68
CA LEU A 57 28.26 -57.89 -30.07
C LEU A 57 27.66 -58.55 -28.83
N ILE A 58 26.36 -58.81 -28.87
CA ILE A 58 25.67 -59.61 -27.87
C ILE A 58 25.13 -60.86 -28.55
N ALA A 59 25.48 -62.02 -28.00
CA ALA A 59 24.98 -63.30 -28.46
C ALA A 59 23.88 -63.79 -27.51
N SER A 60 22.78 -64.31 -28.04
CA SER A 60 21.69 -64.88 -27.24
C SER A 60 21.13 -66.16 -27.83
N ASN A 61 20.46 -66.96 -27.01
CA ASN A 61 19.75 -68.14 -27.45
C ASN A 61 18.58 -67.73 -28.36
N ALA A 62 18.52 -68.24 -29.60
CA ALA A 62 17.51 -67.85 -30.58
C ALA A 62 16.08 -68.26 -30.22
N THR A 63 15.89 -69.15 -29.25
CA THR A 63 14.58 -69.66 -28.81
C THR A 63 14.10 -68.98 -27.53
N THR A 64 14.99 -68.82 -26.55
CA THR A 64 14.64 -68.28 -25.22
C THR A 64 15.02 -66.83 -25.05
N ASN A 65 15.76 -66.25 -25.99
CA ASN A 65 16.39 -64.92 -25.93
C ASN A 65 17.35 -64.71 -24.75
N SER A 66 17.66 -65.75 -23.99
CA SER A 66 18.62 -65.64 -22.89
C SER A 66 19.97 -65.18 -23.44
N PRO A 67 20.54 -64.07 -22.94
CA PRO A 67 21.84 -63.59 -23.36
C PRO A 67 22.92 -64.62 -22.96
N LEU A 68 24.00 -64.70 -23.70
CA LEU A 68 25.06 -65.69 -23.49
C LEU A 68 26.40 -65.01 -23.26
N ALA A 69 26.80 -64.15 -24.18
CA ALA A 69 28.11 -63.52 -24.14
C ALA A 69 28.11 -62.15 -24.81
N ARG A 70 29.02 -61.29 -24.36
CA ARG A 70 29.32 -59.98 -24.92
C ARG A 70 30.73 -59.96 -25.49
N PHE A 71 30.87 -59.48 -26.73
CA PHE A 71 32.16 -59.38 -27.41
C PHE A 71 32.43 -57.95 -27.86
N ILE A 72 33.70 -57.56 -27.92
CA ILE A 72 34.10 -56.25 -28.47
C ILE A 72 34.99 -56.48 -29.68
N TYR A 73 34.58 -55.95 -30.83
CA TYR A 73 35.40 -55.85 -32.03
C TYR A 73 35.98 -54.43 -32.15
N LEU A 74 37.30 -54.36 -32.25
CA LEU A 74 38.03 -53.12 -32.52
C LEU A 74 38.94 -53.33 -33.74
N PRO A 75 38.91 -52.41 -34.73
CA PRO A 75 39.80 -52.49 -35.89
C PRO A 75 41.26 -52.64 -35.47
N ASN A 76 41.95 -53.61 -36.07
CA ASN A 76 43.39 -53.87 -35.86
C ASN A 76 43.81 -54.30 -34.44
N VAL A 77 42.86 -54.54 -33.53
CA VAL A 77 43.14 -55.00 -32.15
C VAL A 77 42.56 -56.38 -31.89
N ASN A 78 41.31 -56.61 -32.30
CA ASN A 78 40.61 -57.89 -32.04
C ASN A 78 40.21 -58.57 -33.36
N THR A 79 40.73 -59.76 -33.62
CA THR A 79 40.38 -60.59 -34.80
C THR A 79 39.57 -61.85 -34.47
N GLY A 80 39.09 -62.00 -33.24
CA GLY A 80 38.43 -63.21 -32.76
C GLY A 80 39.41 -64.28 -32.22
N PRO A 81 38.89 -65.40 -31.69
CA PRO A 81 37.63 -66.00 -32.09
C PRO A 81 36.41 -65.42 -31.39
N PHE A 82 35.39 -65.06 -32.17
CA PHE A 82 34.04 -64.82 -31.66
C PHE A 82 33.35 -66.18 -31.56
N ALA A 83 33.20 -66.71 -30.36
CA ALA A 83 32.62 -68.03 -30.17
C ALA A 83 31.79 -68.06 -28.89
N VAL A 84 30.70 -68.84 -28.93
CA VAL A 84 29.89 -69.18 -27.75
C VAL A 84 29.90 -70.68 -27.53
N GLY A 85 29.95 -71.08 -26.26
CA GLY A 85 29.96 -72.47 -25.82
C GLY A 85 29.30 -72.66 -24.46
N GLN A 86 29.36 -73.89 -23.93
CA GLN A 86 28.64 -74.26 -22.70
C GLN A 86 29.06 -73.41 -21.49
N ALA A 87 30.31 -72.97 -21.42
CA ALA A 87 30.78 -72.11 -20.35
C ALA A 87 30.04 -70.75 -20.29
N ASP A 88 29.64 -70.21 -21.44
CA ASP A 88 28.86 -68.96 -21.51
C ASP A 88 27.43 -69.17 -21.01
N VAL A 89 26.84 -70.34 -21.31
CA VAL A 89 25.54 -70.76 -20.76
C VAL A 89 25.63 -70.88 -19.25
N ASP A 90 26.61 -71.63 -18.74
CA ASP A 90 26.79 -71.86 -17.31
C ASP A 90 27.05 -70.53 -16.55
N ALA A 91 27.79 -69.60 -17.16
CA ALA A 91 28.05 -68.28 -16.59
C ALA A 91 26.80 -67.39 -16.54
N MET A 92 25.96 -67.42 -17.59
CA MET A 92 24.68 -66.72 -17.55
C MET A 92 23.70 -67.36 -16.56
N ASP A 93 23.62 -68.69 -16.51
CA ASP A 93 22.75 -69.39 -15.55
C ASP A 93 23.13 -69.01 -14.10
N GLN A 94 24.43 -68.98 -13.76
CA GLN A 94 24.90 -68.46 -12.46
C GLN A 94 24.51 -66.99 -12.24
N THR A 95 24.52 -66.16 -13.29
CA THR A 95 24.13 -64.75 -13.21
C THR A 95 22.63 -64.61 -12.93
N ILE A 96 21.79 -65.39 -13.61
CA ILE A 96 20.33 -65.39 -13.42
C ILE A 96 19.95 -65.95 -12.04
N ASP A 97 20.65 -66.98 -11.57
CA ASP A 97 20.50 -67.51 -10.22
C ASP A 97 20.84 -66.45 -9.16
N PHE A 98 21.93 -65.70 -9.35
CA PHE A 98 22.29 -64.61 -8.44
C PHE A 98 21.24 -63.49 -8.44
N ILE A 99 20.76 -63.05 -9.61
CA ILE A 99 19.71 -62.03 -9.71
C ILE A 99 18.44 -62.51 -8.97
N SER A 100 18.04 -63.76 -9.21
CA SER A 100 16.87 -64.36 -8.56
C SER A 100 17.05 -64.44 -7.03
N PHE A 101 18.26 -64.78 -6.58
CA PHE A 101 18.62 -64.81 -5.16
C PHE A 101 18.50 -63.44 -4.50
N VAL A 102 19.11 -62.40 -5.10
CA VAL A 102 19.10 -61.03 -4.58
C VAL A 102 17.68 -60.48 -4.48
N ILE A 103 16.85 -60.69 -5.52
CA ILE A 103 15.44 -60.26 -5.54
C ILE A 103 14.63 -60.98 -4.47
N SER A 104 14.83 -62.29 -4.30
CA SER A 104 14.02 -63.09 -3.38
C SER A 104 14.46 -62.97 -1.92
N ASN A 105 15.71 -62.53 -1.67
CA ASN A 105 16.31 -62.47 -0.34
C ASN A 105 16.90 -61.07 -0.06
N PRO A 106 16.07 -60.01 -0.01
CA PRO A 106 16.54 -58.62 0.09
C PRO A 106 17.27 -58.28 1.40
N GLN A 107 17.09 -59.10 2.45
CA GLN A 107 17.72 -58.92 3.77
C GLN A 107 18.90 -59.86 4.03
N ASP A 108 19.23 -60.75 3.08
CA ASP A 108 20.38 -61.64 3.23
C ASP A 108 21.69 -60.83 3.25
N PRO A 109 22.68 -61.19 4.10
CA PRO A 109 23.95 -60.45 4.18
C PRO A 109 24.67 -60.29 2.84
N LEU A 110 24.60 -61.28 1.95
CA LEU A 110 25.18 -61.20 0.61
C LEU A 110 24.46 -60.15 -0.24
N THR A 111 23.13 -60.15 -0.21
CA THR A 111 22.28 -59.16 -0.90
C THR A 111 22.53 -57.75 -0.38
N VAL A 112 22.59 -57.57 0.94
CA VAL A 112 22.86 -56.25 1.56
C VAL A 112 24.25 -55.75 1.16
N ALA A 113 25.27 -56.62 1.16
CA ALA A 113 26.63 -56.28 0.74
C ALA A 113 26.69 -55.91 -0.74
N PHE A 114 25.97 -56.64 -1.61
CA PHE A 114 25.88 -56.34 -3.03
C PHE A 114 25.14 -55.01 -3.29
N ASN A 115 23.96 -54.82 -2.70
CA ASN A 115 23.16 -53.60 -2.85
C ASN A 115 23.89 -52.35 -2.33
N THR A 116 24.78 -52.51 -1.34
CA THR A 116 25.64 -51.42 -0.86
C THR A 116 26.55 -50.86 -1.95
N LEU A 117 26.97 -51.67 -2.93
CA LEU A 117 27.75 -51.19 -4.06
C LEU A 117 26.97 -50.18 -4.90
N TRP A 118 25.65 -50.33 -4.98
CA TRP A 118 24.76 -49.52 -5.83
C TRP A 118 24.27 -48.22 -5.16
N LYS A 119 24.59 -47.99 -3.89
CA LYS A 119 24.15 -46.82 -3.11
C LYS A 119 24.66 -45.48 -3.66
N ASP A 120 25.87 -45.46 -4.21
CA ASP A 120 26.49 -44.24 -4.76
C ASP A 120 26.83 -44.45 -6.23
N GLN A 121 25.81 -44.27 -7.08
CA GLN A 121 25.96 -44.41 -8.52
C GLN A 121 26.80 -43.30 -9.16
N THR A 122 27.22 -42.28 -8.40
CA THR A 122 28.16 -41.24 -8.87
C THR A 122 29.61 -41.74 -8.90
N LYS A 123 29.88 -42.93 -8.34
CA LYS A 123 31.19 -43.58 -8.34
C LYS A 123 31.31 -44.66 -9.40
N PRO A 124 32.54 -45.02 -9.83
CA PRO A 124 32.74 -46.13 -10.75
C PRO A 124 32.27 -47.48 -10.21
N LEU A 125 31.32 -48.15 -10.88
CA LEU A 125 30.68 -49.40 -10.38
C LEU A 125 31.20 -50.69 -11.02
N VAL A 126 31.78 -50.61 -12.22
CA VAL A 126 32.20 -51.79 -13.01
C VAL A 126 33.20 -52.67 -12.24
N ALA A 127 34.27 -52.08 -11.70
CA ALA A 127 35.32 -52.81 -11.01
C ALA A 127 34.87 -53.33 -9.62
N PRO A 128 34.19 -52.54 -8.75
CA PRO A 128 33.64 -53.05 -7.50
C PRO A 128 32.70 -54.24 -7.67
N VAL A 129 31.77 -54.19 -8.63
CA VAL A 129 30.82 -55.28 -8.90
C VAL A 129 31.54 -56.53 -9.41
N THR A 130 32.48 -56.36 -10.35
CA THR A 130 33.27 -57.50 -10.85
C THR A 130 34.12 -58.14 -9.75
N ASN A 131 34.72 -57.32 -8.89
CA ASN A 131 35.51 -57.80 -7.74
C ASN A 131 34.63 -58.50 -6.69
N PHE A 132 33.40 -58.02 -6.49
CA PHE A 132 32.45 -58.68 -5.60
C PHE A 132 32.17 -60.11 -6.05
N PHE A 133 31.86 -60.32 -7.33
CA PHE A 133 31.61 -61.66 -7.85
C PHE A 133 32.84 -62.58 -7.75
N ALA A 134 34.03 -62.06 -8.07
CA ALA A 134 35.27 -62.82 -7.96
C ALA A 134 35.57 -63.33 -6.53
N GLN A 135 35.03 -62.66 -5.49
CA GLN A 135 35.20 -63.04 -4.09
C GLN A 135 34.20 -64.10 -3.61
N HIS A 136 33.18 -64.44 -4.41
CA HIS A 136 32.11 -65.37 -4.03
C HIS A 136 32.11 -66.59 -4.97
N PRO A 137 32.68 -67.74 -4.56
CA PRO A 137 32.88 -68.90 -5.43
C PRO A 137 31.63 -69.41 -6.15
N THR A 138 30.45 -69.32 -5.52
CA THR A 138 29.16 -69.71 -6.12
C THR A 138 28.80 -68.91 -7.37
N TYR A 139 29.26 -67.65 -7.45
CA TYR A 139 28.92 -66.70 -8.50
C TYR A 139 30.17 -66.17 -9.24
N ALA A 140 31.30 -66.89 -9.15
CA ALA A 140 32.59 -66.41 -9.65
C ALA A 140 32.66 -66.21 -11.18
N SER A 141 31.72 -66.81 -11.92
CA SER A 141 31.60 -66.60 -13.38
C SER A 141 30.82 -65.33 -13.74
N CYS A 142 30.18 -64.69 -12.76
CA CYS A 142 29.46 -63.44 -12.94
C CYS A 142 30.46 -62.29 -13.09
N THR A 143 30.17 -61.37 -14.00
CA THR A 143 30.90 -60.12 -14.18
C THR A 143 29.90 -58.98 -14.22
N PHE A 144 30.38 -57.73 -14.15
CA PHE A 144 29.49 -56.59 -14.37
C PHE A 144 28.73 -56.69 -15.72
N ALA A 145 29.42 -57.09 -16.80
CA ALA A 145 28.81 -57.20 -18.12
C ALA A 145 27.74 -58.31 -18.21
N THR A 146 28.01 -59.50 -17.65
CA THR A 146 27.00 -60.58 -17.62
C THR A 146 25.83 -60.18 -16.73
N TYR A 147 26.08 -59.50 -15.61
CA TYR A 147 25.03 -59.00 -14.72
C TYR A 147 24.10 -58.02 -15.44
N ILE A 148 24.62 -57.02 -16.16
CA ILE A 148 23.80 -56.07 -16.92
C ILE A 148 22.96 -56.76 -18.01
N MET A 149 23.53 -57.74 -18.72
CA MET A 149 22.75 -58.55 -19.67
C MET A 149 21.66 -59.36 -18.96
N GLY A 150 21.99 -59.95 -17.81
CA GLY A 150 21.09 -60.75 -17.00
C GLY A 150 19.91 -59.95 -16.45
N ILE A 151 20.13 -58.72 -15.94
CA ILE A 151 19.04 -57.87 -15.45
C ILE A 151 18.11 -57.43 -16.58
N ALA A 152 18.65 -57.15 -17.77
CA ALA A 152 17.83 -56.80 -18.94
C ALA A 152 16.94 -57.97 -19.35
N TYR A 153 17.47 -59.19 -19.34
CA TYR A 153 16.69 -60.41 -19.62
C TYR A 153 15.68 -60.74 -18.50
N ALA A 154 16.06 -60.57 -17.23
CA ALA A 154 15.18 -60.82 -16.10
C ALA A 154 13.99 -59.83 -16.06
N ALA A 155 14.23 -58.59 -16.48
CA ALA A 155 13.19 -57.57 -16.59
C ALA A 155 12.32 -57.68 -17.85
N GLU A 156 12.62 -58.61 -18.76
CA GLU A 156 11.85 -58.76 -19.98
C GLU A 156 10.40 -59.21 -19.71
N GLN A 157 9.44 -58.49 -20.30
CA GLN A 157 8.02 -58.76 -20.15
C GLN A 157 7.63 -60.07 -20.86
N PRO A 158 6.64 -60.83 -20.34
CA PRO A 158 6.20 -62.09 -20.95
C PRO A 158 5.80 -61.98 -22.43
N VAL A 159 5.36 -60.80 -22.87
CA VAL A 159 4.93 -60.53 -24.25
C VAL A 159 6.09 -60.53 -25.27
N SER A 160 7.33 -60.30 -24.83
CA SER A 160 8.51 -60.28 -25.72
C SER A 160 9.48 -61.43 -25.50
N LYS A 161 9.39 -62.20 -24.41
CA LYS A 161 10.31 -63.30 -24.03
C LYS A 161 10.57 -64.38 -25.09
N TYR A 162 9.76 -64.46 -26.14
CA TYR A 162 9.93 -65.38 -27.29
C TYR A 162 10.12 -64.65 -28.64
N ARG A 163 10.44 -63.36 -28.63
CA ARG A 163 10.73 -62.53 -29.81
C ARG A 163 12.19 -62.10 -29.79
N PRO A 164 12.84 -61.89 -30.95
CA PRO A 164 14.20 -61.37 -31.00
C PRO A 164 14.43 -60.20 -30.03
N MET A 165 15.63 -60.13 -29.41
CA MET A 165 15.93 -59.18 -28.33
C MET A 165 15.88 -57.70 -28.77
N ASP A 166 15.95 -57.41 -30.06
CA ASP A 166 15.72 -56.08 -30.63
C ASP A 166 14.25 -55.64 -30.58
N GLN A 167 13.34 -56.54 -30.21
CA GLN A 167 11.91 -56.31 -29.97
C GLN A 167 11.53 -56.47 -28.49
N ALA A 168 12.52 -56.59 -27.61
CA ALA A 168 12.30 -56.79 -26.19
C ALA A 168 11.62 -55.57 -25.55
N VAL A 169 10.70 -55.87 -24.63
CA VAL A 169 9.97 -54.91 -23.85
C VAL A 169 10.24 -55.23 -22.39
N TYR A 170 10.59 -54.23 -21.59
CA TYR A 170 11.10 -54.42 -20.22
C TYR A 170 10.16 -53.82 -19.17
N SER A 171 10.18 -54.41 -17.98
CA SER A 171 9.61 -53.91 -16.74
C SER A 171 10.57 -52.90 -16.11
N LEU A 172 10.17 -51.63 -16.01
CA LEU A 172 11.00 -50.61 -15.37
C LEU A 172 11.20 -50.90 -13.89
N SER A 173 10.15 -51.35 -13.18
CA SER A 173 10.27 -51.73 -11.77
C SER A 173 11.25 -52.88 -11.55
N SER A 174 11.27 -53.87 -12.46
CA SER A 174 12.22 -54.99 -12.38
C SER A 174 13.64 -54.56 -12.68
N LEU A 175 13.85 -53.67 -13.67
CA LEU A 175 15.16 -53.08 -13.96
C LEU A 175 15.69 -52.33 -12.73
N VAL A 176 14.88 -51.44 -12.16
CA VAL A 176 15.21 -50.64 -10.97
C VAL A 176 15.55 -51.54 -9.77
N THR A 177 14.68 -52.50 -9.48
CA THR A 177 14.87 -53.43 -8.34
C THR A 177 16.14 -54.26 -8.51
N SER A 178 16.41 -54.74 -9.71
CA SER A 178 17.62 -55.52 -10.00
C SER A 178 18.90 -54.67 -9.96
N MET A 179 18.80 -53.36 -10.11
CA MET A 179 19.93 -52.43 -9.94
C MET A 179 20.08 -51.90 -8.51
N GLY A 180 19.35 -52.49 -7.55
CA GLY A 180 19.43 -52.14 -6.12
C GLY A 180 18.52 -50.99 -5.67
N GLY A 181 17.66 -50.49 -6.56
CA GLY A 181 16.65 -49.47 -6.23
C GLY A 181 15.40 -50.07 -5.59
N THR A 182 14.57 -49.22 -4.97
CA THR A 182 13.26 -49.65 -4.45
C THR A 182 12.14 -49.04 -5.29
N TRP A 183 11.22 -49.90 -5.77
CA TRP A 183 10.00 -49.44 -6.45
C TRP A 183 8.88 -49.12 -5.45
N LEU A 184 8.07 -48.11 -5.74
CA LEU A 184 7.01 -47.66 -4.85
C LEU A 184 5.90 -48.72 -4.68
N THR A 185 5.55 -49.04 -3.43
CA THR A 185 4.52 -50.05 -3.13
C THR A 185 3.15 -49.57 -3.61
N GLY A 186 2.48 -50.39 -4.44
CA GLY A 186 1.17 -50.07 -5.02
C GLY A 186 1.23 -49.18 -6.27
N PHE A 187 2.42 -48.76 -6.69
CA PHE A 187 2.59 -48.06 -7.97
C PHE A 187 2.70 -49.08 -9.12
N PRO A 188 1.88 -48.95 -10.18
CA PRO A 188 1.91 -49.86 -11.32
C PRO A 188 3.26 -49.83 -12.05
N ASP A 189 3.62 -50.96 -12.65
CA ASP A 189 4.84 -51.06 -13.43
C ASP A 189 4.76 -50.19 -14.70
N ILE A 190 5.91 -49.64 -15.12
CA ILE A 190 6.03 -48.88 -16.37
C ILE A 190 6.74 -49.76 -17.38
N THR A 191 6.13 -49.90 -18.55
CA THR A 191 6.69 -50.66 -19.66
C THR A 191 7.65 -49.78 -20.46
N VAL A 192 8.88 -50.27 -20.68
CA VAL A 192 9.93 -49.54 -21.41
C VAL A 192 10.54 -50.39 -22.53
N THR A 193 11.17 -49.74 -23.50
CA THR A 193 11.88 -50.37 -24.62
C THR A 193 13.27 -49.75 -24.77
N LYS A 194 14.11 -50.31 -25.65
CA LYS A 194 15.45 -49.77 -25.96
C LYS A 194 16.29 -49.46 -24.70
N PHE A 195 16.23 -50.32 -23.70
CA PHE A 195 17.05 -50.17 -22.50
C PHE A 195 18.52 -50.16 -22.88
N THR A 196 19.26 -49.20 -22.32
CA THR A 196 20.71 -49.10 -22.47
C THR A 196 21.37 -48.87 -21.13
N CYS A 197 22.58 -49.38 -20.99
CA CYS A 197 23.44 -49.25 -19.83
C CYS A 197 24.87 -49.01 -20.32
N ASN A 198 25.34 -47.78 -20.10
CA ASN A 198 26.63 -47.32 -20.59
C ASN A 198 27.42 -46.70 -19.43
N THR A 199 28.68 -46.32 -19.67
CA THR A 199 29.50 -45.67 -18.63
C THR A 199 30.30 -44.47 -19.13
N SER A 200 30.34 -43.40 -18.34
CA SER A 200 31.33 -42.33 -18.51
C SER A 200 32.27 -42.33 -17.31
N ASN A 201 33.56 -42.58 -17.53
CA ASN A 201 34.55 -42.74 -16.45
C ASN A 201 34.16 -43.81 -15.39
N GLY A 202 33.41 -44.84 -15.79
CA GLY A 202 32.93 -45.92 -14.93
C GLY A 202 31.63 -45.64 -14.15
N VAL A 203 31.11 -44.41 -14.21
CA VAL A 203 29.80 -43.99 -13.68
C VAL A 203 28.71 -44.45 -14.64
N LEU A 204 27.62 -45.03 -14.12
CA LEU A 204 26.56 -45.59 -14.95
C LEU A 204 25.67 -44.51 -15.56
N ALA A 205 25.29 -44.73 -16.81
CA ALA A 205 24.24 -44.02 -17.51
C ALA A 205 23.23 -45.06 -18.01
N ASN A 206 22.14 -45.23 -17.26
CA ASN A 206 21.05 -46.13 -17.63
C ASN A 206 19.94 -45.33 -18.29
N GLN A 207 19.46 -45.77 -19.45
CA GLN A 207 18.39 -45.09 -20.17
C GLN A 207 17.40 -46.10 -20.74
N ALA A 208 16.15 -45.70 -20.90
CA ALA A 208 15.15 -46.49 -21.60
C ALA A 208 14.16 -45.56 -22.33
N GLU A 209 13.38 -46.11 -23.25
CA GLU A 209 12.34 -45.40 -23.97
C GLU A 209 10.96 -45.78 -23.41
N VAL A 210 10.18 -44.79 -22.97
CA VAL A 210 8.81 -44.92 -22.48
C VAL A 210 7.84 -44.50 -23.58
N ASP A 211 6.82 -45.32 -23.84
CA ASP A 211 5.66 -44.91 -24.64
C ASP A 211 4.61 -44.26 -23.73
N ILE A 212 4.39 -42.95 -23.89
CA ILE A 212 3.51 -42.18 -23.01
C ILE A 212 2.06 -42.72 -23.04
N ARG A 213 1.65 -43.38 -24.13
CA ARG A 213 0.29 -43.94 -24.27
C ARG A 213 0.05 -45.15 -23.38
N LEU A 214 1.13 -45.80 -22.94
CA LEU A 214 1.11 -47.01 -22.11
C LEU A 214 1.35 -46.69 -20.63
N LEU A 215 1.45 -45.40 -20.27
CA LEU A 215 1.62 -45.00 -18.89
C LEU A 215 0.36 -45.31 -18.07
N PRO A 216 0.51 -45.82 -16.84
CA PRO A 216 -0.61 -46.00 -15.94
C PRO A 216 -1.12 -44.64 -15.44
N ALA A 217 -2.42 -44.39 -15.58
CA ALA A 217 -3.11 -43.17 -15.13
C ALA A 217 -4.41 -43.50 -14.38
N LYS A 218 -4.92 -42.58 -13.56
CA LYS A 218 -6.20 -42.82 -12.84
C LYS A 218 -7.41 -42.59 -13.75
N SER A 219 -7.27 -41.77 -14.77
CA SER A 219 -8.30 -41.51 -15.79
C SER A 219 -7.71 -41.30 -17.19
N ASP A 220 -8.53 -41.50 -18.22
CA ASP A 220 -8.16 -41.20 -19.61
C ASP A 220 -7.92 -39.70 -19.82
N GLU A 221 -8.60 -38.85 -19.05
CA GLU A 221 -8.45 -37.39 -19.07
C GLU A 221 -7.08 -36.95 -18.55
N GLU A 222 -6.61 -37.50 -17.44
CA GLU A 222 -5.26 -37.25 -16.90
C GLU A 222 -4.20 -37.67 -17.92
N LEU A 223 -4.36 -38.84 -18.55
CA LEU A 223 -3.43 -39.33 -19.56
C LEU A 223 -3.45 -38.45 -20.82
N LYS A 224 -4.61 -37.95 -21.24
CA LYS A 224 -4.72 -36.99 -22.37
C LYS A 224 -4.02 -35.67 -22.05
N PHE A 225 -4.21 -35.13 -20.85
CA PHE A 225 -3.52 -33.91 -20.41
C PHE A 225 -2.00 -34.12 -20.38
N PHE A 226 -1.53 -35.18 -19.72
CA PHE A 226 -0.09 -35.47 -19.65
C PHE A 226 0.52 -35.66 -21.03
N ARG A 227 -0.18 -36.34 -21.95
CA ARG A 227 0.25 -36.50 -23.35
C ARG A 227 0.33 -35.18 -24.11
N SER A 228 -0.52 -34.21 -23.79
CA SER A 228 -0.47 -32.88 -24.41
C SER A 228 0.77 -32.08 -24.03
N LEU A 229 1.51 -32.51 -22.99
CA LEU A 229 2.73 -31.86 -22.56
C LEU A 229 3.93 -32.11 -23.49
N PHE A 230 3.90 -33.18 -24.28
CA PHE A 230 5.06 -33.66 -25.02
C PHE A 230 4.80 -33.70 -26.52
N ASP A 231 5.81 -33.28 -27.30
CA ASP A 231 5.75 -33.31 -28.77
C ASP A 231 6.06 -34.71 -29.37
N SER A 232 6.51 -35.66 -28.53
CA SER A 232 6.82 -37.03 -28.92
C SER A 232 5.97 -38.05 -28.15
N GLN A 233 5.61 -39.16 -28.81
CA GLN A 233 4.96 -40.30 -28.15
C GLN A 233 5.94 -41.18 -27.37
N HIS A 234 7.22 -41.08 -27.71
CA HIS A 234 8.30 -41.88 -27.12
C HIS A 234 9.28 -40.94 -26.42
N LEU A 235 9.44 -41.11 -25.12
CA LEU A 235 10.35 -40.31 -24.30
C LEU A 235 11.56 -41.15 -23.89
N GLN A 236 12.76 -40.64 -24.13
CA GLN A 236 13.95 -41.22 -23.53
C GLN A 236 14.05 -40.77 -22.07
N VAL A 237 14.12 -41.74 -21.17
CA VAL A 237 14.18 -41.53 -19.73
C VAL A 237 15.51 -42.07 -19.21
N SER A 238 16.26 -41.22 -18.53
CA SER A 238 17.43 -41.62 -17.75
C SER A 238 16.98 -42.14 -16.39
N ILE A 239 17.58 -43.23 -15.94
CA ILE A 239 17.21 -43.94 -14.71
C ILE A 239 18.36 -43.82 -13.73
N SER A 240 18.12 -43.17 -12.60
CA SER A 240 19.08 -42.96 -11.52
C SER A 240 18.54 -43.55 -10.21
N ILE A 241 19.43 -44.09 -9.38
CA ILE A 241 19.08 -44.67 -8.08
C ILE A 241 19.75 -43.82 -6.98
N ASN A 242 18.93 -43.17 -6.13
CA ASN A 242 19.35 -42.11 -5.21
C ASN A 242 19.21 -42.55 -3.72
N ASP A 243 20.31 -42.55 -2.95
CA ASP A 243 20.33 -42.96 -1.51
C ASP A 243 20.01 -41.81 -0.53
N THR A 244 19.40 -40.71 -1.00
CA THR A 244 19.08 -39.53 -0.19
C THR A 244 17.82 -39.69 0.67
N VAL A 245 17.09 -40.79 0.52
CA VAL A 245 15.78 -41.01 1.16
C VAL A 245 15.92 -41.49 2.62
N SER A 246 16.86 -42.39 2.94
CA SER A 246 17.33 -42.72 4.31
C SER A 246 18.52 -43.69 4.25
N SER A 247 19.26 -43.89 5.35
CA SER A 247 20.41 -44.83 5.39
C SER A 247 20.07 -46.28 5.01
N THR A 248 18.79 -46.64 5.02
CA THR A 248 18.27 -47.98 4.73
C THR A 248 17.38 -48.08 3.49
N LEU A 249 17.08 -46.97 2.81
CA LEU A 249 16.10 -46.94 1.71
C LEU A 249 16.57 -46.03 0.58
N VAL A 250 16.63 -46.59 -0.63
CA VAL A 250 17.13 -45.93 -1.85
C VAL A 250 15.95 -45.64 -2.78
N GLY A 251 15.76 -44.38 -3.15
CA GLY A 251 14.72 -43.92 -4.07
C GLY A 251 15.12 -44.08 -5.54
N THR A 252 14.14 -43.92 -6.44
CA THR A 252 14.39 -43.92 -7.89
C THR A 252 14.07 -42.55 -8.45
N GLU A 253 14.99 -41.99 -9.22
CA GLU A 253 14.79 -40.73 -9.94
C GLU A 253 14.78 -41.05 -11.44
N LEU A 254 13.75 -40.58 -12.13
CA LEU A 254 13.66 -40.65 -13.58
C LEU A 254 13.83 -39.25 -14.15
N THR A 255 14.80 -39.07 -15.03
CA THR A 255 15.05 -37.78 -15.68
C THR A 255 14.72 -37.86 -17.16
N ILE A 256 13.88 -36.95 -17.64
CA ILE A 256 13.52 -36.80 -19.05
C ILE A 256 14.10 -35.47 -19.53
N ARG A 257 14.83 -35.49 -20.64
CA ARG A 257 15.35 -34.27 -21.29
C ARG A 257 14.66 -34.10 -22.63
N LEU A 258 14.18 -32.89 -22.89
CA LEU A 258 13.39 -32.56 -24.07
C LEU A 258 13.92 -31.28 -24.70
N ASP A 259 13.66 -31.10 -26.00
CA ASP A 259 13.88 -29.82 -26.68
C ASP A 259 12.77 -28.82 -26.32
N THR A 260 11.53 -29.29 -26.24
CA THR A 260 10.33 -28.49 -25.95
C THR A 260 9.31 -29.28 -25.13
N MET A 261 8.53 -28.56 -24.31
CA MET A 261 7.33 -29.04 -23.60
C MET A 261 6.22 -28.00 -23.73
N GLN A 262 4.97 -28.43 -23.90
CA GLN A 262 3.81 -27.55 -24.09
C GLN A 262 2.86 -27.59 -22.90
N ILE A 263 2.55 -26.48 -22.26
CA ILE A 263 1.56 -26.43 -21.18
C ILE A 263 0.23 -25.89 -21.74
N PRO A 264 -0.88 -26.65 -21.68
CA PRO A 264 -2.20 -26.15 -22.05
C PRO A 264 -2.69 -25.08 -21.07
N CYS A 265 -3.11 -23.91 -21.56
CA CYS A 265 -3.57 -22.77 -20.77
C CYS A 265 -5.06 -22.43 -21.03
N GLY A 266 -5.92 -23.45 -21.19
CA GLY A 266 -7.34 -23.25 -21.47
C GLY A 266 -7.60 -22.60 -22.83
N ASP A 267 -8.54 -21.64 -22.89
CA ASP A 267 -8.87 -20.91 -24.13
C ASP A 267 -7.73 -20.02 -24.65
N ALA A 268 -6.70 -19.79 -23.82
CA ALA A 268 -5.56 -18.92 -24.13
C ALA A 268 -4.40 -19.61 -24.90
N GLY A 269 -4.59 -20.88 -25.30
CA GLY A 269 -3.63 -21.64 -26.12
C GLY A 269 -2.65 -22.51 -25.33
N THR A 270 -1.43 -22.68 -25.85
CA THR A 270 -0.35 -23.47 -25.25
C THR A 270 0.87 -22.60 -24.97
N MET A 271 1.54 -22.82 -23.83
CA MET A 271 2.79 -22.17 -23.45
C MET A 271 3.97 -23.13 -23.66
N THR A 272 5.03 -22.69 -24.34
CA THR A 272 6.20 -23.54 -24.62
C THR A 272 7.30 -23.33 -23.58
N ILE A 273 7.77 -24.42 -22.98
CA ILE A 273 9.02 -24.47 -22.21
C ILE A 273 10.12 -25.00 -23.12
N ASN A 274 11.21 -24.24 -23.27
CA ASN A 274 12.39 -24.60 -24.03
C ASN A 274 13.41 -25.34 -23.16
N ASN A 275 14.03 -26.37 -23.75
CA ASN A 275 15.00 -27.27 -23.13
C ASN A 275 14.58 -27.81 -21.75
N PRO A 276 13.33 -28.27 -21.55
CA PRO A 276 12.91 -28.70 -20.22
C PRO A 276 13.62 -29.98 -19.79
N THR A 277 14.07 -29.98 -18.55
CA THR A 277 14.45 -31.17 -17.80
C THR A 277 13.31 -31.50 -16.85
N VAL A 278 12.72 -32.68 -17.01
CA VAL A 278 11.66 -33.20 -16.14
C VAL A 278 12.26 -34.26 -15.24
N THR A 279 12.22 -34.04 -13.94
CA THR A 279 12.62 -35.00 -12.93
C THR A 279 11.37 -35.58 -12.27
N ILE A 280 11.35 -36.90 -12.14
CA ILE A 280 10.26 -37.64 -11.52
C ILE A 280 10.87 -38.44 -10.36
N ASP A 281 10.57 -38.00 -9.14
CA ASP A 281 11.08 -38.63 -7.93
C ASP A 281 10.10 -39.66 -7.38
N LEU A 282 10.50 -40.94 -7.47
CA LEU A 282 9.81 -42.08 -6.91
C LEU A 282 10.37 -42.37 -5.52
N ASN A 283 9.88 -41.64 -4.52
CA ASN A 283 10.29 -41.84 -3.13
C ASN A 283 9.40 -42.89 -2.44
N PRO A 284 9.94 -44.05 -2.03
CA PRO A 284 9.17 -45.13 -1.38
C PRO A 284 8.59 -44.77 0.00
N LEU A 285 9.03 -43.68 0.65
CA LEU A 285 8.42 -43.16 1.89
C LEU A 285 7.13 -42.37 1.63
N TYR A 286 7.00 -41.76 0.45
CA TYR A 286 5.82 -40.99 0.06
C TYR A 286 4.87 -41.89 -0.73
N LYS A 287 3.55 -41.68 -0.59
CA LYS A 287 2.55 -42.41 -1.38
C LYS A 287 2.26 -41.74 -2.74
N PHE A 288 3.07 -40.78 -3.13
CA PHE A 288 2.90 -39.97 -4.34
C PHE A 288 4.27 -39.67 -4.97
N VAL A 289 4.24 -39.27 -6.23
CA VAL A 289 5.41 -38.94 -7.05
C VAL A 289 5.55 -37.42 -7.08
N THR A 290 6.76 -36.91 -6.97
CA THR A 290 7.05 -35.48 -7.17
C THR A 290 7.54 -35.26 -8.59
N PHE A 291 6.96 -34.29 -9.28
CA PHE A 291 7.45 -33.85 -10.60
C PHE A 291 8.16 -32.51 -10.43
N GLU A 292 9.40 -32.43 -10.91
CA GLU A 292 10.13 -31.18 -11.04
C GLU A 292 10.37 -30.89 -12.53
N VAL A 293 9.87 -29.76 -13.03
CA VAL A 293 10.17 -29.31 -14.41
C VAL A 293 11.05 -28.08 -14.33
N ALA A 294 12.25 -28.15 -14.90
CA ALA A 294 13.19 -27.04 -15.02
C ALA A 294 13.40 -26.67 -16.49
N GLY A 295 13.17 -25.43 -16.90
CA GLY A 295 13.38 -25.01 -18.29
C GLY A 295 13.25 -23.50 -18.48
N SER A 296 13.33 -23.03 -19.73
CA SER A 296 13.23 -21.60 -20.05
C SER A 296 11.96 -21.27 -20.83
N ILE A 297 11.25 -20.22 -20.44
CA ILE A 297 10.10 -19.68 -21.19
C ILE A 297 10.50 -18.35 -21.80
N PRO A 298 10.48 -18.20 -23.14
CA PRO A 298 10.70 -16.90 -23.76
C PRO A 298 9.44 -16.05 -23.65
N PHE A 299 9.58 -14.78 -23.29
CA PHE A 299 8.46 -13.83 -23.32
C PHE A 299 8.93 -12.40 -23.62
N ASP A 300 8.01 -11.59 -24.16
CA ASP A 300 8.28 -10.21 -24.54
C ASP A 300 7.47 -9.26 -23.64
N ILE A 301 8.12 -8.33 -22.94
CA ILE A 301 7.45 -7.24 -22.19
C ILE A 301 7.99 -5.91 -22.70
N PHE A 302 7.10 -4.98 -23.04
CA PHE A 302 7.47 -3.62 -23.48
C PHE A 302 8.52 -3.61 -24.62
N ASN A 303 8.37 -4.53 -25.58
CA ASN A 303 9.30 -4.76 -26.70
C ASN A 303 10.72 -5.25 -26.31
N LYS A 304 10.93 -5.70 -25.07
CA LYS A 304 12.15 -6.40 -24.64
C LYS A 304 11.89 -7.89 -24.47
N LYS A 305 12.86 -8.71 -24.87
CA LYS A 305 12.81 -10.18 -24.79
C LYS A 305 13.46 -10.68 -23.51
N PHE A 306 12.85 -11.67 -22.88
CA PHE A 306 13.31 -12.29 -21.64
C PHE A 306 13.24 -13.81 -21.73
N ASP A 307 14.13 -14.49 -21.01
CA ASP A 307 14.09 -15.91 -20.75
C ASP A 307 13.77 -16.14 -19.26
N ALA A 308 12.62 -16.76 -18.96
CA ALA A 308 12.21 -17.12 -17.61
C ALA A 308 12.66 -18.53 -17.28
N ASN A 309 13.52 -18.69 -16.28
CA ASN A 309 13.84 -19.99 -15.70
C ASN A 309 12.66 -20.45 -14.84
N VAL A 310 11.96 -21.49 -15.27
CA VAL A 310 10.80 -22.06 -14.57
C VAL A 310 11.24 -23.30 -13.81
N THR A 311 10.81 -23.40 -12.56
CA THR A 311 10.77 -24.63 -11.76
C THR A 311 9.32 -24.90 -11.38
N MET A 312 8.77 -26.05 -11.76
CA MET A 312 7.43 -26.48 -11.37
C MET A 312 7.54 -27.69 -10.45
N THR A 313 6.93 -27.65 -9.26
CA THR A 313 6.79 -28.82 -8.38
C THR A 313 5.32 -29.24 -8.34
N ILE A 314 5.02 -30.48 -8.73
CA ILE A 314 3.66 -31.05 -8.65
C ILE A 314 3.64 -32.10 -7.54
N ASP A 315 2.72 -31.96 -6.58
CA ASP A 315 2.41 -32.98 -5.59
C ASP A 315 0.95 -33.48 -5.70
N ASN A 316 0.43 -34.14 -4.66
CA ASN A 316 -0.92 -34.70 -4.67
C ASN A 316 -2.05 -33.70 -4.29
N LEU A 317 -1.71 -32.46 -3.95
CA LEU A 317 -2.59 -31.39 -3.46
C LEU A 317 -2.53 -30.14 -4.36
N GLU A 318 -1.34 -29.76 -4.82
CA GLU A 318 -1.10 -28.53 -5.59
C GLU A 318 0.06 -28.65 -6.58
N ALA A 319 0.09 -27.75 -7.56
CA ALA A 319 1.29 -27.46 -8.34
C ALA A 319 1.80 -26.08 -7.96
N SER A 320 3.05 -26.03 -7.52
CA SER A 320 3.76 -24.80 -7.22
C SER A 320 4.72 -24.47 -8.36
N PHE A 321 4.55 -23.29 -8.96
CA PHE A 321 5.49 -22.76 -9.93
C PHE A 321 6.38 -21.72 -9.25
N ARG A 322 7.68 -21.81 -9.52
CA ARG A 322 8.65 -20.77 -9.25
C ARG A 322 9.22 -20.34 -10.58
N VAL A 323 9.06 -19.08 -10.95
CA VAL A 323 9.66 -18.53 -12.15
C VAL A 323 10.66 -17.46 -11.74
N ASN A 324 11.92 -17.64 -12.13
CA ASN A 324 12.97 -16.66 -11.96
C ASN A 324 13.29 -16.06 -13.32
N VAL A 325 13.15 -14.75 -13.46
CA VAL A 325 13.60 -14.04 -14.66
C VAL A 325 14.98 -13.46 -14.34
N GLU A 326 15.99 -13.90 -15.07
CA GLU A 326 17.29 -13.25 -15.04
C GLU A 326 17.21 -12.03 -15.96
N GLY A 327 17.03 -10.85 -15.37
CA GLY A 327 17.09 -9.58 -16.09
C GLY A 327 18.52 -9.30 -16.59
N ASP A 328 18.64 -8.39 -17.56
CA ASP A 328 19.93 -7.93 -18.09
C ASP A 328 20.50 -6.71 -17.33
N ASP A 329 20.04 -6.48 -16.08
CA ASP A 329 20.28 -5.29 -15.26
C ASP A 329 19.86 -3.96 -15.92
N THR A 330 19.10 -4.00 -17.03
CA THR A 330 18.63 -2.79 -17.69
C THR A 330 17.21 -2.44 -17.27
N THR A 331 16.97 -1.14 -17.06
CA THR A 331 15.64 -0.62 -16.76
C THR A 331 14.65 -0.96 -17.88
N LEU A 332 13.51 -1.55 -17.55
CA LEU A 332 12.42 -1.71 -18.51
C LEU A 332 11.90 -0.32 -18.91
N PRO A 333 11.65 -0.05 -20.20
CA PRO A 333 10.91 1.13 -20.59
C PRO A 333 9.51 0.99 -20.01
N THR A 334 9.16 1.87 -19.08
CA THR A 334 7.79 2.06 -18.65
C THR A 334 6.89 2.38 -19.84
N PRO A 335 5.56 2.23 -19.69
CA PRO A 335 4.64 2.79 -20.67
C PRO A 335 5.08 4.20 -21.03
N SER A 336 5.20 4.50 -22.32
CA SER A 336 5.90 5.66 -22.92
C SER A 336 5.57 7.07 -22.35
N LEU A 337 4.59 7.18 -21.45
CA LEU A 337 4.11 8.38 -20.79
C LEU A 337 4.66 8.58 -19.35
N MET A 338 5.09 7.53 -18.64
CA MET A 338 5.63 7.62 -17.27
C MET A 338 7.17 7.61 -17.27
N LYS A 339 7.79 8.76 -17.53
CA LYS A 339 9.25 8.84 -17.76
C LYS A 339 10.10 8.58 -16.52
N GLY A 340 9.53 8.74 -15.33
CA GLY A 340 10.25 8.66 -14.06
C GLY A 340 10.04 7.38 -13.28
N VAL A 341 9.17 6.47 -13.73
CA VAL A 341 9.09 5.13 -13.16
C VAL A 341 10.12 4.24 -13.86
N HIS A 342 10.86 3.46 -13.09
CA HIS A 342 11.94 2.62 -13.56
C HIS A 342 11.78 1.25 -12.91
N PHE A 343 11.52 0.21 -13.70
CA PHE A 343 11.46 -1.14 -13.13
C PHE A 343 12.88 -1.69 -12.98
N GLY A 344 13.22 -2.15 -11.76
CA GLY A 344 14.49 -2.78 -11.46
C GLY A 344 14.43 -4.28 -11.80
N THR A 345 14.65 -5.13 -10.79
CA THR A 345 14.44 -6.58 -10.91
C THR A 345 12.96 -6.93 -10.74
N PHE A 346 12.44 -7.82 -11.60
CA PHE A 346 11.08 -8.35 -11.49
C PHE A 346 11.08 -9.87 -11.67
N GLY A 347 10.19 -10.53 -10.94
CA GLY A 347 9.88 -11.95 -11.06
C GLY A 347 8.58 -12.17 -11.85
N VAL A 348 8.36 -13.39 -12.30
CA VAL A 348 7.11 -13.80 -12.95
C VAL A 348 6.40 -14.76 -12.01
N GLY A 349 5.11 -14.58 -11.80
CA GLY A 349 4.25 -15.51 -11.09
C GLY A 349 3.29 -16.18 -12.06
N ILE A 350 3.40 -17.49 -12.25
CA ILE A 350 2.40 -18.27 -13.00
C ILE A 350 1.62 -19.09 -11.97
N GLY A 351 0.33 -18.81 -11.81
CA GLY A 351 -0.57 -19.64 -11.00
C GLY A 351 -1.44 -20.50 -11.90
N ALA A 352 -1.36 -21.82 -11.81
CA ALA A 352 -2.29 -22.73 -12.48
C ALA A 352 -3.25 -23.36 -11.44
N PHE A 353 -4.54 -23.38 -11.75
CA PHE A 353 -5.58 -23.98 -10.91
C PHE A 353 -6.26 -25.13 -11.66
N TYR A 354 -6.64 -26.19 -10.96
CA TYR A 354 -7.03 -27.46 -11.58
C TYR A 354 -8.53 -27.59 -11.88
N GLU A 355 -9.41 -26.83 -11.21
CA GLU A 355 -10.87 -26.97 -11.37
C GLU A 355 -11.62 -25.62 -11.28
N PRO A 356 -12.03 -25.02 -12.41
CA PRO A 356 -11.76 -25.46 -13.78
C PRO A 356 -10.27 -25.25 -14.14
N PRO A 357 -9.70 -26.06 -15.06
CA PRO A 357 -8.32 -25.88 -15.51
C PRO A 357 -8.14 -24.47 -16.08
N GLY A 358 -7.24 -23.69 -15.48
CA GLY A 358 -6.93 -22.32 -15.87
C GLY A 358 -5.58 -21.86 -15.33
N ALA A 359 -4.94 -20.93 -16.03
CA ALA A 359 -3.68 -20.32 -15.58
C ALA A 359 -3.82 -18.78 -15.57
N VAL A 360 -3.40 -18.15 -14.49
CA VAL A 360 -3.23 -16.70 -14.39
C VAL A 360 -1.73 -16.40 -14.50
N ILE A 361 -1.38 -15.58 -15.49
CA ILE A 361 -0.02 -15.12 -15.71
C ILE A 361 0.04 -13.66 -15.25
N GLY A 362 0.90 -13.38 -14.28
CA GLY A 362 1.20 -12.00 -13.92
C GLY A 362 2.68 -11.82 -13.57
N LEU A 363 3.15 -10.60 -13.74
CA LEU A 363 4.50 -10.18 -13.38
C LEU A 363 4.42 -9.54 -12.01
N SER A 364 5.40 -9.76 -11.15
CA SER A 364 5.54 -8.99 -9.92
C SER A 364 6.99 -8.64 -9.66
N GLY A 365 7.28 -7.44 -9.17
CA GLY A 365 8.67 -7.01 -9.03
C GLY A 365 8.82 -5.77 -8.18
N GLN A 366 10.03 -5.21 -8.17
CA GLN A 366 10.32 -3.96 -7.49
C GLN A 366 10.45 -2.79 -8.47
N LEU A 367 9.79 -1.67 -8.16
CA LEU A 367 9.87 -0.42 -8.92
C LEU A 367 10.76 0.61 -8.20
N GLN A 368 11.31 1.53 -8.98
CA GLN A 368 12.01 2.72 -8.52
C GLN A 368 11.40 3.94 -9.21
N ILE A 369 11.41 5.10 -8.55
CA ILE A 369 10.96 6.36 -9.15
C ILE A 369 12.08 7.39 -9.04
N GLY A 370 12.43 8.00 -10.18
CA GLY A 370 13.51 8.97 -10.34
C GLY A 370 14.85 8.32 -10.74
N ASP A 371 15.86 9.16 -11.01
CA ASP A 371 17.16 8.72 -11.53
C ASP A 371 18.10 8.24 -10.41
N ALA A 372 18.48 6.96 -10.48
CA ALA A 372 19.40 6.31 -9.56
C ALA A 372 20.82 6.92 -9.58
N THR A 373 21.23 7.45 -10.73
CA THR A 373 22.56 8.03 -10.96
C THR A 373 22.70 9.46 -10.43
N SER A 374 21.58 10.19 -10.30
CA SER A 374 21.54 11.57 -9.80
C SER A 374 21.24 11.68 -8.29
N GLY A 375 21.01 10.54 -7.61
CA GLY A 375 20.65 10.50 -6.19
C GLY A 375 19.23 11.01 -5.91
N THR A 376 18.37 11.01 -6.93
CA THR A 376 17.05 11.64 -6.90
C THR A 376 15.97 10.55 -6.91
N GLN A 377 15.92 9.74 -5.85
CA GLN A 377 14.96 8.64 -5.73
C GLN A 377 13.87 8.95 -4.70
N ALA A 378 12.63 8.65 -5.07
CA ALA A 378 11.55 8.56 -4.10
C ALA A 378 11.75 7.32 -3.22
N ILE A 379 11.53 7.46 -1.92
CA ILE A 379 11.65 6.38 -0.94
C ILE A 379 10.27 5.76 -0.71
N PHE A 380 10.19 4.44 -0.75
CA PHE A 380 8.95 3.69 -0.58
C PHE A 380 9.04 2.73 0.60
N ASP A 381 7.96 2.61 1.37
CA ASP A 381 7.80 1.55 2.38
C ASP A 381 7.51 0.19 1.71
N ASP A 382 6.86 0.20 0.54
CA ASP A 382 6.63 -0.95 -0.33
C ASP A 382 6.84 -0.53 -1.79
N ASN A 383 7.76 -1.20 -2.49
CA ASN A 383 8.09 -0.94 -3.89
C ASN A 383 7.58 -2.04 -4.82
N SER A 384 6.67 -2.89 -4.37
CA SER A 384 6.12 -3.98 -5.17
C SER A 384 5.11 -3.53 -6.22
N PHE A 385 5.21 -4.07 -7.43
CA PHE A 385 4.23 -3.88 -8.50
C PHE A 385 3.70 -5.22 -9.00
N VAL A 386 2.51 -5.21 -9.63
CA VAL A 386 1.99 -6.32 -10.43
C VAL A 386 1.58 -5.87 -11.83
N VAL A 387 1.84 -6.73 -12.81
CA VAL A 387 1.35 -6.59 -14.18
C VAL A 387 0.49 -7.80 -14.50
N MET A 388 -0.77 -7.57 -14.87
CA MET A 388 -1.65 -8.61 -15.40
C MET A 388 -1.39 -8.77 -16.88
N CYS A 389 -1.13 -10.00 -17.30
CA CYS A 389 -0.90 -10.32 -18.71
C CYS A 389 -2.04 -11.20 -19.25
N GLN A 390 -2.40 -11.00 -20.52
CA GLN A 390 -3.16 -11.99 -21.29
C GLN A 390 -2.17 -12.79 -22.13
N SER A 391 -2.37 -14.11 -22.24
CA SER A 391 -1.60 -14.92 -23.18
C SER A 391 -2.11 -14.69 -24.60
N GLU A 392 -1.25 -14.15 -25.48
CA GLU A 392 -1.46 -14.10 -26.92
C GLU A 392 -0.44 -15.00 -27.60
N ASN A 393 -0.91 -16.05 -28.30
CA ASN A 393 -0.05 -17.05 -28.94
C ASN A 393 1.00 -17.70 -27.99
N GLY A 394 0.66 -17.88 -26.72
CA GLY A 394 1.56 -18.45 -25.72
C GLY A 394 2.59 -17.47 -25.13
N VAL A 395 2.52 -16.19 -25.51
CA VAL A 395 3.36 -15.11 -24.98
C VAL A 395 2.53 -14.22 -24.04
N PRO A 396 2.95 -13.99 -22.80
CA PRO A 396 2.32 -13.01 -21.91
C PRO A 396 2.38 -11.60 -22.51
N ASN A 397 1.22 -11.02 -22.84
CA ASN A 397 1.03 -9.64 -23.27
C ASN A 397 0.47 -8.78 -22.10
N PRO A 398 1.17 -7.73 -21.63
CA PRO A 398 0.74 -6.94 -20.48
C PRO A 398 -0.49 -6.05 -20.79
N LEU A 399 -1.65 -6.39 -20.22
CA LEU A 399 -2.88 -5.64 -20.41
C LEU A 399 -3.12 -4.56 -19.35
N TYR A 400 -2.60 -4.76 -18.13
CA TYR A 400 -2.88 -3.90 -16.99
C TYR A 400 -1.70 -3.88 -16.01
N VAL A 401 -1.31 -2.69 -15.55
CA VAL A 401 -0.29 -2.49 -14.51
C VAL A 401 -0.95 -1.78 -13.33
N SER A 402 -0.75 -2.31 -12.13
CA SER A 402 -1.10 -1.61 -10.89
C SER A 402 0.00 -1.70 -9.85
N PHE A 403 0.16 -0.64 -9.09
CA PHE A 403 1.04 -0.62 -7.93
C PHE A 403 0.50 0.33 -6.86
N TYR A 404 0.81 0.01 -5.61
CA TYR A 404 0.39 0.75 -4.44
C TYR A 404 1.61 1.43 -3.81
N VAL A 405 1.46 2.70 -3.46
CA VAL A 405 2.47 3.47 -2.73
C VAL A 405 1.82 4.02 -1.45
N PRO A 406 2.27 3.60 -0.25
CA PRO A 406 1.66 4.02 1.01
C PRO A 406 1.70 5.54 1.24
N GLN A 407 2.81 6.18 0.88
CA GLN A 407 2.98 7.62 1.00
C GLN A 407 3.94 8.14 -0.07
N MET A 408 3.64 9.31 -0.65
CA MET A 408 4.50 9.98 -1.64
C MET A 408 4.28 11.50 -1.57
N GLU A 409 5.35 12.30 -1.66
CA GLU A 409 5.22 13.76 -1.74
C GLU A 409 4.88 14.21 -3.19
N LEU A 410 4.20 15.35 -3.34
CA LEU A 410 3.81 15.86 -4.67
C LEU A 410 5.00 16.08 -5.62
N THR A 411 6.16 16.44 -5.09
CA THR A 411 7.41 16.55 -5.85
C THR A 411 7.82 15.22 -6.48
N ASP A 412 7.56 14.11 -5.79
CA ASP A 412 7.88 12.76 -6.24
C ASP A 412 6.83 12.23 -7.23
N VAL A 413 5.56 12.62 -7.06
CA VAL A 413 4.52 12.39 -8.07
C VAL A 413 4.90 13.09 -9.38
N ILE A 414 5.32 14.35 -9.35
CA ILE A 414 5.75 15.06 -10.56
C ILE A 414 7.00 14.40 -11.18
N THR A 415 7.91 13.90 -10.33
CA THR A 415 9.09 13.16 -10.79
C THR A 415 8.68 11.88 -11.53
N THR A 416 7.66 11.14 -11.06
CA THR A 416 7.05 9.96 -11.73
C THR A 416 6.74 10.21 -13.20
N PHE A 417 6.17 11.38 -13.52
CA PHE A 417 5.73 11.72 -14.88
C PHE A 417 6.82 12.33 -15.74
N THR A 418 7.67 13.17 -15.14
CA THR A 418 8.57 14.05 -15.88
C THR A 418 10.01 13.57 -15.86
N ASN A 419 10.36 12.64 -14.97
CA ASN A 419 11.75 12.27 -14.63
C ASN A 419 12.59 13.49 -14.22
N SER A 420 11.96 14.53 -13.67
CA SER A 420 12.59 15.80 -13.29
C SER A 420 12.02 16.28 -11.95
N GLN A 421 12.89 16.78 -11.06
CA GLN A 421 12.45 17.37 -9.79
C GLN A 421 11.75 18.70 -10.02
N CYS A 422 10.63 18.89 -9.35
CA CYS A 422 9.90 20.15 -9.29
C CYS A 422 9.83 20.59 -7.83
N PRO A 423 10.68 21.54 -7.39
CA PRO A 423 10.60 22.04 -6.02
C PRO A 423 9.30 22.82 -5.85
N LEU A 424 8.42 22.32 -4.99
CA LEU A 424 7.20 22.99 -4.57
C LEU A 424 7.34 23.37 -3.10
N GLU A 425 6.98 24.61 -2.77
CA GLU A 425 7.02 25.10 -1.39
C GLU A 425 5.78 24.66 -0.57
N VAL A 426 4.78 24.06 -1.22
CA VAL A 426 3.57 23.57 -0.55
C VAL A 426 3.75 22.08 -0.19
N PRO A 427 3.72 21.71 1.11
CA PRO A 427 3.83 20.32 1.53
C PRO A 427 2.51 19.60 1.24
N VAL A 428 2.43 18.95 0.08
CA VAL A 428 1.31 18.09 -0.30
C VAL A 428 1.82 16.65 -0.23
N SER A 429 1.36 15.94 0.80
CA SER A 429 1.64 14.53 0.98
C SER A 429 0.43 13.72 0.54
N PHE A 430 0.69 12.77 -0.36
CA PHE A 430 -0.29 11.80 -0.78
C PHE A 430 -0.12 10.53 0.03
N LYS A 431 -1.24 9.91 0.40
CA LYS A 431 -1.32 8.64 1.13
C LYS A 431 -2.21 7.66 0.38
N ASP A 432 -1.94 6.38 0.56
CA ASP A 432 -2.68 5.28 -0.06
C ASP A 432 -2.79 5.45 -1.59
N LEU A 433 -1.67 5.83 -2.24
CA LEU A 433 -1.66 6.08 -3.67
C LEU A 433 -1.76 4.76 -4.43
N PHE A 434 -2.76 4.68 -5.28
CA PHE A 434 -2.98 3.58 -6.19
C PHE A 434 -2.74 4.06 -7.61
N PHE A 435 -1.73 3.53 -8.27
CA PHE A 435 -1.46 3.80 -9.68
C PHE A 435 -2.03 2.69 -10.55
N GLN A 436 -2.54 3.06 -11.72
CA GLN A 436 -3.02 2.13 -12.72
C GLN A 436 -2.67 2.56 -14.15
N TRP A 437 -2.47 1.56 -14.99
CA TRP A 437 -2.41 1.72 -16.44
C TRP A 437 -3.09 0.52 -17.10
N SER A 438 -3.90 0.77 -18.13
CA SER A 438 -4.55 -0.25 -18.95
C SER A 438 -4.17 -0.03 -20.41
N GLU A 439 -3.80 -1.10 -21.11
CA GLU A 439 -3.38 -1.05 -22.51
C GLU A 439 -4.53 -0.64 -23.44
N SER A 440 -5.70 -1.26 -23.25
CA SER A 440 -6.87 -1.01 -24.09
C SER A 440 -7.60 0.27 -23.64
N PRO A 441 -7.78 1.25 -24.55
CA PRO A 441 -8.59 2.43 -24.28
C PRO A 441 -10.08 2.20 -24.55
N THR A 442 -10.48 0.99 -24.99
CA THR A 442 -11.87 0.67 -25.38
C THR A 442 -12.45 -0.58 -24.73
N GLU A 443 -11.65 -1.41 -24.06
CA GLU A 443 -12.10 -2.64 -23.40
C GLU A 443 -11.53 -2.76 -21.98
N HIS A 444 -12.35 -3.20 -21.03
CA HIS A 444 -11.95 -3.40 -19.64
C HIS A 444 -11.21 -4.74 -19.47
N VAL A 445 -10.12 -4.74 -18.71
CA VAL A 445 -9.43 -5.98 -18.30
C VAL A 445 -10.17 -6.57 -17.11
N VAL A 446 -10.56 -7.84 -17.17
CA VAL A 446 -11.13 -8.53 -16.00
C VAL A 446 -9.99 -8.86 -15.05
N LEU A 447 -9.98 -8.22 -13.89
CA LEU A 447 -9.03 -8.46 -12.81
C LEU A 447 -9.30 -9.82 -12.13
N PRO A 448 -8.32 -10.43 -11.45
CA PRO A 448 -8.49 -11.75 -10.82
C PRO A 448 -9.61 -11.82 -9.76
N ASP A 449 -10.05 -10.69 -9.22
CA ASP A 449 -11.19 -10.60 -8.31
C ASP A 449 -12.55 -10.54 -9.04
N GLY A 450 -12.55 -10.66 -10.37
CA GLY A 450 -13.71 -10.56 -11.25
C GLY A 450 -14.17 -9.13 -11.53
N SER A 451 -13.47 -8.11 -11.00
CA SER A 451 -13.76 -6.71 -11.29
C SER A 451 -13.19 -6.28 -12.64
N HIS A 452 -13.65 -5.14 -13.16
CA HIS A 452 -13.17 -4.58 -14.41
C HIS A 452 -12.13 -3.49 -14.13
N SER A 453 -11.00 -3.52 -14.84
CA SER A 453 -10.01 -2.45 -14.79
C SER A 453 -10.60 -1.13 -15.28
N LEU A 454 -10.07 -0.02 -14.79
CA LEU A 454 -10.33 1.29 -15.38
C LEU A 454 -9.51 1.46 -16.66
N MET A 455 -10.04 2.23 -17.61
CA MET A 455 -9.45 2.44 -18.93
C MET A 455 -8.40 3.55 -18.86
N GLY A 456 -7.35 3.46 -19.68
CA GLY A 456 -6.31 4.47 -19.76
C GLY A 456 -5.36 4.48 -18.58
N TYR A 457 -5.01 5.66 -18.09
CA TYR A 457 -3.96 5.85 -17.08
C TYR A 457 -4.50 6.69 -15.93
N GLY A 458 -4.17 6.38 -14.69
CA GLY A 458 -4.58 7.24 -13.58
C GLY A 458 -3.97 6.85 -12.25
N PHE A 459 -4.27 7.66 -11.24
CA PHE A 459 -4.01 7.31 -9.87
C PHE A 459 -5.14 7.78 -8.96
N LYS A 460 -5.29 7.08 -7.85
CA LYS A 460 -6.21 7.45 -6.77
C LYS A 460 -5.41 7.60 -5.51
N CYS A 461 -5.75 8.58 -4.68
CA CYS A 461 -4.99 8.81 -3.47
C CYS A 461 -5.79 9.63 -2.47
N ARG A 462 -5.46 9.46 -1.19
CA ARG A 462 -5.71 10.50 -0.20
C ARG A 462 -4.65 11.58 -0.35
N ALA A 463 -5.04 12.84 -0.24
CA ALA A 463 -4.11 13.96 -0.15
C ALA A 463 -4.44 14.73 1.13
N ASP A 464 -3.45 14.89 2.00
CA ASP A 464 -3.58 15.78 3.15
C ASP A 464 -2.89 17.10 2.80
N ILE A 465 -3.66 18.19 2.75
CA ILE A 465 -3.13 19.55 2.59
C ILE A 465 -3.40 20.29 3.89
N LEU A 466 -2.33 20.54 4.67
CA LEU A 466 -2.42 21.00 6.06
C LEU A 466 -3.30 20.06 6.91
N PHE A 467 -4.46 20.54 7.34
CA PHE A 467 -5.41 19.81 8.20
C PHE A 467 -6.64 19.31 7.44
N LEU A 468 -6.70 19.53 6.12
CA LEU A 468 -7.79 19.10 5.25
C LEU A 468 -7.41 17.80 4.54
N SER A 469 -8.27 16.78 4.65
CA SER A 469 -8.10 15.50 3.95
C SER A 469 -9.00 15.42 2.73
N PHE A 470 -8.38 15.20 1.58
CA PHE A 470 -9.02 15.01 0.29
C PHE A 470 -8.83 13.57 -0.18
N TYR A 471 -9.76 13.07 -0.99
CA TYR A 471 -9.53 11.89 -1.82
C TYR A 471 -9.65 12.32 -3.27
N GLY A 472 -8.63 12.02 -4.08
CA GLY A 472 -8.61 12.29 -5.51
C GLY A 472 -8.63 11.00 -6.31
N ASP A 473 -9.42 10.98 -7.38
CA ASP A 473 -9.42 9.98 -8.44
C ASP A 473 -9.11 10.71 -9.74
N VAL A 474 -7.89 10.56 -10.24
CA VAL A 474 -7.40 11.25 -11.45
C VAL A 474 -7.10 10.21 -12.51
N ALA A 475 -7.70 10.37 -13.69
CA ALA A 475 -7.51 9.50 -14.83
C ALA A 475 -7.35 10.29 -16.13
N ILE A 476 -6.68 9.70 -17.10
CA ILE A 476 -6.55 10.15 -18.47
C ILE A 476 -7.02 9.02 -19.37
N ASP A 477 -8.09 9.26 -20.12
CA ASP A 477 -8.64 8.30 -21.08
C ASP A 477 -9.17 9.01 -22.35
N LEU A 478 -9.51 8.23 -23.38
CA LEU A 478 -9.99 8.76 -24.66
C LEU A 478 -11.41 9.32 -24.61
N GLN A 479 -12.21 8.94 -23.60
CA GLN A 479 -13.61 9.32 -23.47
C GLN A 479 -13.77 10.67 -22.76
N ASP A 480 -13.10 10.84 -21.63
CA ASP A 480 -13.21 11.99 -20.73
C ASP A 480 -12.01 12.95 -20.85
N GLY A 481 -10.92 12.53 -21.51
CA GLY A 481 -9.66 13.26 -21.56
C GLY A 481 -8.97 13.19 -20.21
N LEU A 482 -8.52 14.32 -19.64
CA LEU A 482 -8.14 14.38 -18.23
C LEU A 482 -9.39 14.47 -17.36
N LYS A 483 -9.68 13.42 -16.61
CA LYS A 483 -10.74 13.35 -15.60
C LYS A 483 -10.12 13.45 -14.20
N ALA A 484 -10.67 14.30 -13.35
CA ALA A 484 -10.34 14.31 -11.92
C ALA A 484 -11.62 14.45 -11.11
N GLU A 485 -11.84 13.58 -10.14
CA GLU A 485 -12.86 13.75 -9.10
C GLU A 485 -12.19 13.83 -7.75
N ILE A 486 -12.46 14.90 -7.01
CA ILE A 486 -11.86 15.18 -5.71
C ILE A 486 -12.98 15.38 -4.70
N TRP A 487 -12.93 14.63 -3.60
CA TRP A 487 -13.89 14.69 -2.51
C TRP A 487 -13.23 15.10 -1.21
N MET A 488 -13.98 15.77 -0.36
CA MET A 488 -13.59 16.11 1.00
C MET A 488 -14.72 15.75 1.96
N ALA A 489 -14.38 15.38 3.20
CA ALA A 489 -15.39 15.16 4.23
C ALA A 489 -16.04 16.51 4.63
N PRO A 490 -17.33 16.53 5.04
CA PRO A 490 -17.93 17.74 5.57
C PRO A 490 -17.24 18.15 6.89
N LEU A 491 -17.12 19.46 7.11
CA LEU A 491 -16.60 20.05 8.33
C LEU A 491 -17.68 20.89 9.02
N SER A 492 -17.78 20.83 10.34
CA SER A 492 -18.77 21.59 11.11
C SER A 492 -18.24 21.96 12.50
N PHE A 493 -18.39 23.23 12.89
CA PHE A 493 -18.15 23.74 14.25
C PHE A 493 -19.45 24.17 14.89
N GLY A 494 -20.10 23.25 15.60
CA GLY A 494 -21.43 23.50 16.18
C GLY A 494 -22.42 23.99 15.12
N SER A 495 -23.22 25.00 15.46
CA SER A 495 -24.16 25.66 14.54
C SER A 495 -23.57 26.89 13.83
N MET A 496 -22.33 27.27 14.13
CA MET A 496 -21.76 28.55 13.69
C MET A 496 -21.08 28.44 12.34
N PHE A 497 -20.36 27.34 12.08
CA PHE A 497 -19.64 27.13 10.83
C PHE A 497 -19.93 25.76 10.25
N SER A 498 -20.18 25.70 8.95
CA SER A 498 -20.20 24.45 8.21
C SER A 498 -19.56 24.61 6.83
N PHE A 499 -18.85 23.56 6.41
CA PHE A 499 -18.34 23.40 5.06
C PHE A 499 -18.80 22.05 4.51
N ALA A 500 -19.76 22.09 3.61
CA ALA A 500 -20.51 20.95 3.13
C ALA A 500 -20.59 20.93 1.60
N GLY A 501 -21.22 19.90 1.05
CA GLY A 501 -21.49 19.78 -0.39
C GLY A 501 -22.27 18.50 -0.70
N ASN A 502 -22.35 18.15 -1.97
CA ASN A 502 -23.02 16.94 -2.43
C ASN A 502 -22.06 15.78 -2.76
N GLY A 503 -20.85 15.81 -2.20
CA GLY A 503 -19.90 14.72 -2.28
C GLY A 503 -20.49 13.43 -1.72
N ARG A 504 -20.32 12.33 -2.46
CA ARG A 504 -20.91 11.02 -2.12
C ARG A 504 -20.12 10.26 -1.05
N GLY A 505 -18.97 10.79 -0.62
CA GLY A 505 -18.01 10.07 0.20
C GLY A 505 -17.25 9.02 -0.59
N VAL A 506 -16.21 8.46 0.01
CA VAL A 506 -15.35 7.43 -0.61
C VAL A 506 -15.23 6.26 0.35
N THR A 507 -15.40 5.07 -0.20
CA THR A 507 -15.25 3.81 0.52
C THR A 507 -14.30 2.87 -0.22
N VAL A 508 -13.45 2.15 0.50
CA VAL A 508 -12.55 1.13 -0.07
C VAL A 508 -12.79 -0.22 0.60
N LYS A 509 -12.38 -1.31 -0.06
CA LYS A 509 -12.41 -2.65 0.55
C LYS A 509 -11.20 -2.83 1.47
N GLU A 510 -11.42 -3.39 2.65
CA GLU A 510 -10.38 -3.69 3.64
C GLU A 510 -10.34 -5.19 3.99
N ASP A 511 -9.18 -5.67 4.42
CA ASP A 511 -9.00 -7.01 4.99
C ASP A 511 -9.52 -7.11 6.43
N ALA A 512 -9.46 -8.31 7.02
CA ALA A 512 -9.91 -8.55 8.40
C ALA A 512 -9.12 -7.79 9.48
N ALA A 513 -7.97 -7.19 9.14
CA ALA A 513 -7.15 -6.36 10.01
C ALA A 513 -7.40 -4.85 9.81
N GLY A 514 -8.27 -4.46 8.87
CA GLY A 514 -8.61 -3.07 8.57
C GLY A 514 -7.63 -2.39 7.60
N ASN A 515 -6.81 -3.15 6.87
CA ASN A 515 -5.93 -2.59 5.83
C ASN A 515 -6.65 -2.62 4.48
N PRO A 516 -6.52 -1.57 3.63
CA PRO A 516 -7.03 -1.61 2.26
C PRO A 516 -6.54 -2.85 1.50
N ILE A 517 -7.41 -3.50 0.74
CA ILE A 517 -7.02 -4.68 -0.03
C ILE A 517 -6.11 -4.25 -1.18
N ASN A 518 -4.87 -4.74 -1.12
CA ASN A 518 -3.86 -4.60 -2.15
C ASN A 518 -4.30 -5.35 -3.43
N ASN A 519 -4.76 -4.58 -4.41
CA ASN A 519 -5.09 -5.00 -5.77
C ASN A 519 -3.83 -5.08 -6.69
N ASN A 520 -2.65 -4.89 -6.11
CA ASN A 520 -1.34 -5.11 -6.72
C ASN A 520 -0.71 -6.47 -6.32
N GLN A 521 -1.51 -7.44 -5.88
CA GLN A 521 -1.04 -8.80 -5.58
C GLN A 521 -1.86 -9.84 -6.36
N LEU A 522 -1.18 -10.81 -6.97
CA LEU A 522 -1.85 -11.97 -7.57
C LEU A 522 -2.37 -12.87 -6.44
N ALA A 523 -3.68 -13.12 -6.39
CA ALA A 523 -4.27 -14.08 -5.47
C ALA A 523 -4.00 -15.52 -5.96
N THR A 524 -2.77 -16.00 -5.75
CA THR A 524 -2.28 -17.29 -6.21
C THR A 524 -2.59 -18.46 -5.26
N THR A 525 -3.11 -18.16 -4.07
CA THR A 525 -3.50 -19.17 -3.08
C THR A 525 -4.98 -19.05 -2.69
N THR A 526 -5.59 -20.18 -2.30
CA THR A 526 -6.98 -20.23 -1.79
C THR A 526 -7.19 -19.31 -0.56
N ALA A 527 -6.14 -19.08 0.24
CA ALA A 527 -6.19 -18.18 1.39
C ALA A 527 -6.31 -16.70 0.97
N GLN A 528 -5.53 -16.26 -0.03
CA GLN A 528 -5.60 -14.89 -0.57
C GLN A 528 -6.96 -14.64 -1.25
N GLN A 529 -7.48 -15.61 -1.99
CA GLN A 529 -8.81 -15.53 -2.60
C GLN A 529 -9.93 -15.39 -1.55
N LYS A 530 -9.77 -16.04 -0.39
CA LYS A 530 -10.69 -15.90 0.73
C LYS A 530 -10.63 -14.51 1.38
N ILE A 531 -9.45 -13.90 1.51
CA ILE A 531 -9.29 -12.52 2.03
C ILE A 531 -10.04 -11.52 1.15
N ILE A 532 -9.94 -11.64 -0.18
CA ILE A 532 -10.67 -10.80 -1.14
C ILE A 532 -12.19 -11.00 -1.03
N LYS A 533 -12.62 -12.26 -0.81
CA LYS A 533 -14.04 -12.61 -0.69
C LYS A 533 -14.66 -12.13 0.62
N ASP A 534 -13.92 -12.17 1.72
CA ASP A 534 -14.37 -11.81 3.07
C ASP A 534 -14.18 -10.31 3.38
N ALA A 535 -13.68 -9.53 2.40
CA ALA A 535 -13.41 -8.10 2.49
C ALA A 535 -14.61 -7.28 2.99
N THR A 536 -14.37 -6.40 3.96
CA THR A 536 -15.36 -5.40 4.41
C THR A 536 -15.12 -4.06 3.74
N THR A 537 -15.99 -3.07 3.98
CA THR A 537 -15.90 -1.75 3.36
C THR A 537 -15.57 -0.71 4.44
N GLN A 538 -14.47 0.01 4.27
CA GLN A 538 -14.06 1.13 5.11
C GLN A 538 -14.49 2.45 4.47
N GLN A 539 -15.03 3.37 5.27
CA GLN A 539 -15.30 4.75 4.82
C GLN A 539 -14.05 5.61 5.00
N LEU A 540 -13.41 5.99 3.88
CA LEU A 540 -12.26 6.89 3.88
C LEU A 540 -12.67 8.36 3.98
N VAL A 541 -13.76 8.72 3.29
CA VAL A 541 -14.31 10.09 3.29
C VAL A 541 -15.81 10.00 3.51
N ALA A 542 -16.32 10.72 4.51
CA ALA A 542 -17.75 10.79 4.79
C ALA A 542 -18.50 11.52 3.66
N ALA A 543 -19.73 11.08 3.38
CA ALA A 543 -20.61 11.76 2.43
C ALA A 543 -21.09 13.12 2.97
N GLY A 544 -21.47 14.03 2.09
CA GLY A 544 -22.03 15.34 2.43
C GLY A 544 -21.04 16.51 2.44
N GLY A 545 -19.78 16.27 2.05
CA GLY A 545 -18.76 17.32 1.92
C GLY A 545 -18.59 17.86 0.49
N PRO A 546 -17.69 18.83 0.28
CA PRO A 546 -17.39 19.41 -1.03
C PRO A 546 -16.93 18.40 -2.09
N VAL A 547 -17.21 18.69 -3.36
CA VAL A 547 -16.72 17.92 -4.51
C VAL A 547 -16.26 18.84 -5.65
N LEU A 548 -15.10 18.51 -6.22
CA LEU A 548 -14.55 19.11 -7.43
C LEU A 548 -14.44 18.03 -8.51
N LYS A 549 -14.95 18.30 -9.70
CA LYS A 549 -14.80 17.45 -10.88
C LYS A 549 -14.21 18.23 -12.03
N ILE A 550 -13.25 17.65 -12.73
CA ILE A 550 -12.61 18.19 -13.93
C ILE A 550 -12.73 17.12 -15.02
N GLN A 551 -13.06 17.53 -16.25
CA GLN A 551 -12.96 16.72 -17.47
C GLN A 551 -12.57 17.62 -18.64
N THR A 552 -11.90 17.09 -19.66
CA THR A 552 -11.44 17.92 -20.80
C THR A 552 -12.11 17.58 -22.12
N ALA A 553 -12.80 16.43 -22.22
CA ALA A 553 -13.44 16.00 -23.46
C ALA A 553 -14.91 16.44 -23.59
N ALA A 554 -15.62 16.72 -22.48
CA ALA A 554 -17.02 17.12 -22.51
C ALA A 554 -17.41 18.15 -21.42
N SER A 555 -18.44 18.94 -21.67
CA SER A 555 -18.98 19.92 -20.71
C SER A 555 -19.90 19.23 -19.67
N PRO A 556 -19.90 19.64 -18.38
CA PRO A 556 -19.08 20.72 -17.82
C PRO A 556 -17.63 20.27 -17.62
N TYR A 557 -16.69 21.08 -18.12
CA TYR A 557 -15.25 20.82 -17.99
C TYR A 557 -14.73 20.97 -16.56
N LEU A 558 -15.46 21.76 -15.76
CA LEU A 558 -15.20 22.01 -14.35
C LEU A 558 -16.55 22.06 -13.62
N TYR A 559 -16.70 21.26 -12.58
CA TYR A 559 -17.86 21.26 -11.69
C TYR A 559 -17.36 21.33 -10.25
N LEU A 560 -17.77 22.36 -9.53
CA LEU A 560 -17.50 22.53 -8.11
C LEU A 560 -18.84 22.61 -7.38
N ASN A 561 -19.02 21.79 -6.35
CA ASN A 561 -20.12 21.93 -5.41
C ASN A 561 -19.57 21.97 -3.99
N ALA A 562 -19.71 23.14 -3.38
CA ALA A 562 -19.34 23.41 -2.02
C ALA A 562 -20.33 24.43 -1.46
N SER A 563 -20.65 24.32 -0.18
CA SER A 563 -21.47 25.26 0.58
C SER A 563 -20.70 25.60 1.85
N VAL A 564 -20.46 26.89 2.08
CA VAL A 564 -19.88 27.42 3.31
C VAL A 564 -20.97 28.22 4.02
N SER A 565 -21.09 28.07 5.34
CA SER A 565 -21.91 28.93 6.18
C SER A 565 -21.10 29.42 7.38
N LEU A 566 -21.17 30.70 7.71
CA LEU A 566 -20.70 31.27 8.97
C LEU A 566 -21.78 32.22 9.53
N PHE A 567 -22.28 31.96 10.74
CA PHE A 567 -23.47 32.60 11.31
C PHE A 567 -24.70 32.53 10.37
N GLU A 568 -25.38 33.65 10.10
CA GLU A 568 -26.54 33.75 9.20
C GLU A 568 -26.22 33.86 7.70
N ILE A 569 -24.94 33.97 7.31
CA ILE A 569 -24.58 34.01 5.89
C ILE A 569 -24.81 32.63 5.25
N LEU A 570 -25.70 32.63 4.27
CA LEU A 570 -25.98 31.50 3.38
C LEU A 570 -25.58 31.87 1.95
N ASN A 571 -24.69 31.09 1.34
CA ASN A 571 -24.37 31.11 -0.10
C ASN A 571 -23.68 32.39 -0.65
N GLU A 572 -22.52 32.77 -0.12
CA GLU A 572 -21.65 33.76 -0.79
C GLU A 572 -20.61 33.10 -1.72
N GLN A 573 -20.24 33.80 -2.81
CA GLN A 573 -19.07 33.43 -3.62
C GLN A 573 -17.80 33.82 -2.86
N LEU A 574 -17.12 32.81 -2.31
CA LEU A 574 -15.89 32.98 -1.55
C LEU A 574 -14.66 32.92 -2.47
N THR A 575 -13.71 33.84 -2.31
CA THR A 575 -12.34 33.65 -2.78
C THR A 575 -11.51 33.13 -1.62
N VAL A 576 -10.89 31.97 -1.79
CA VAL A 576 -10.10 31.28 -0.76
C VAL A 576 -8.64 31.29 -1.19
N ASP A 577 -7.78 31.79 -0.32
CA ASP A 577 -6.33 31.66 -0.46
C ASP A 577 -5.81 30.64 0.55
N ILE A 578 -4.97 29.70 0.08
CA ILE A 578 -4.28 28.74 0.94
C ILE A 578 -2.82 29.15 0.98
N THR A 579 -2.31 29.45 2.18
CA THR A 579 -0.92 29.83 2.39
C THR A 579 -0.28 28.93 3.45
N SER A 580 1.02 29.06 3.67
CA SER A 580 1.70 28.37 4.77
C SER A 580 1.19 28.76 6.16
N ALA A 581 0.42 29.84 6.29
CA ALA A 581 -0.15 30.32 7.54
C ALA A 581 -1.57 29.79 7.82
N GLY A 582 -2.21 29.10 6.86
CA GLY A 582 -3.57 28.58 6.98
C GLY A 582 -4.45 28.87 5.76
N VAL A 583 -5.77 28.69 5.92
CA VAL A 583 -6.77 28.99 4.88
C VAL A 583 -7.40 30.34 5.18
N THR A 584 -7.26 31.31 4.27
CA THR A 584 -7.77 32.67 4.42
C THR A 584 -8.89 32.98 3.45
N PHE A 585 -9.93 33.65 3.93
CA PHE A 585 -11.08 34.05 3.12
C PHE A 585 -11.79 35.26 3.73
N ASP A 586 -12.47 36.04 2.89
CA ASP A 586 -13.28 37.17 3.33
C ASP A 586 -14.77 36.84 3.23
N LEU A 587 -15.54 37.27 4.24
CA LEU A 587 -17.00 37.20 4.26
C LEU A 587 -17.59 38.61 4.24
N ASP A 588 -18.59 38.83 3.39
CA ASP A 588 -19.27 40.11 3.27
C ASP A 588 -20.64 40.04 3.97
N PHE A 589 -20.73 40.66 5.14
CA PHE A 589 -21.98 40.77 5.90
C PHE A 589 -22.82 42.00 5.47
N GLY A 590 -22.55 42.57 4.29
CA GLY A 590 -23.27 43.70 3.74
C GLY A 590 -23.21 44.90 4.69
N THR A 591 -24.37 45.49 4.99
CA THR A 591 -24.45 46.69 5.84
C THR A 591 -24.33 46.41 7.34
N ILE A 592 -24.22 45.15 7.77
CA ILE A 592 -24.07 44.79 9.20
C ILE A 592 -22.66 45.13 9.69
N LEU A 593 -21.66 44.97 8.82
CA LEU A 593 -20.27 45.33 9.08
C LEU A 593 -19.87 46.56 8.26
N THR A 594 -18.85 47.29 8.72
CA THR A 594 -18.24 48.39 7.97
C THR A 594 -17.03 47.93 7.14
N SER A 595 -16.55 46.71 7.37
CA SER A 595 -15.55 46.01 6.56
C SER A 595 -16.03 44.59 6.25
N LYS A 596 -15.39 43.94 5.26
CA LYS A 596 -15.46 42.48 5.19
C LYS A 596 -14.85 41.87 6.45
N MET A 597 -15.35 40.70 6.83
CA MET A 597 -14.76 39.90 7.89
C MET A 597 -13.66 39.04 7.27
N THR A 598 -12.40 39.36 7.58
CA THR A 598 -11.26 38.56 7.13
C THR A 598 -11.04 37.42 8.10
N CYS A 599 -11.20 36.19 7.61
CA CYS A 599 -11.12 34.97 8.38
C CYS A 599 -9.82 34.20 8.05
N THR A 600 -9.24 33.55 9.06
CA THR A 600 -8.12 32.62 8.92
C THR A 600 -8.41 31.34 9.70
N LEU A 601 -8.40 30.21 9.01
CA LEU A 601 -8.51 28.88 9.63
C LEU A 601 -7.11 28.28 9.77
N ASN A 602 -6.66 28.10 11.01
CA ASN A 602 -5.32 27.60 11.36
C ASN A 602 -5.43 26.32 12.20
N GLY A 603 -5.87 25.25 11.56
CA GLY A 603 -6.20 23.97 12.19
C GLY A 603 -7.69 23.66 12.13
N LEU A 604 -8.03 22.38 12.27
CA LEU A 604 -9.41 21.88 12.27
C LEU A 604 -10.23 22.33 13.48
N ASP A 605 -9.73 23.15 14.39
CA ASP A 605 -10.45 23.55 15.61
C ASP A 605 -10.24 25.04 15.95
N ASN A 606 -9.63 25.82 15.05
CA ASN A 606 -9.19 27.17 15.34
C ASN A 606 -9.43 28.11 14.16
N LEU A 607 -10.51 28.89 14.26
CA LEU A 607 -10.84 29.98 13.35
C LEU A 607 -10.55 31.31 14.04
N SER A 608 -9.78 32.19 13.40
CA SER A 608 -9.68 33.59 13.77
C SER A 608 -10.31 34.49 12.72
N ALA A 609 -10.83 35.64 13.14
CA ALA A 609 -11.37 36.63 12.24
C ALA A 609 -11.15 38.05 12.76
N THR A 610 -11.06 39.01 11.85
CA THR A 610 -11.02 40.44 12.15
C THR A 610 -12.04 41.18 11.30
N PHE A 611 -12.73 42.15 11.89
CA PHE A 611 -13.76 42.94 11.22
C PHE A 611 -14.02 44.26 11.95
N THR A 612 -14.63 45.21 11.26
CA THR A 612 -15.09 46.46 11.88
C THR A 612 -16.61 46.61 11.79
N TYR A 613 -17.22 47.19 12.81
CA TYR A 613 -18.65 47.54 12.80
C TYR A 613 -18.93 48.79 13.66
N GLY A 614 -20.09 49.42 13.46
CA GLY A 614 -20.52 50.56 14.26
C GLY A 614 -21.21 50.13 15.55
N ILE A 615 -20.87 50.77 16.67
CA ILE A 615 -21.61 50.70 17.93
C ILE A 615 -22.32 52.02 18.10
N ASP A 616 -23.65 51.98 18.18
CA ASP A 616 -24.54 53.09 18.52
C ASP A 616 -25.43 52.64 19.70
N GLN A 617 -24.88 52.70 20.91
CA GLN A 617 -25.49 52.17 22.13
C GLN A 617 -25.12 52.98 23.37
N SER A 618 -26.08 53.13 24.29
CA SER A 618 -25.83 53.65 25.64
C SER A 618 -25.24 52.56 26.52
N ILE A 619 -24.00 52.75 26.97
CA ILE A 619 -23.28 51.85 27.86
C ILE A 619 -23.45 52.31 29.30
N SER A 620 -24.06 51.46 30.13
CA SER A 620 -24.15 51.74 31.57
C SER A 620 -22.76 51.67 32.22
N LEU A 621 -22.37 52.72 32.96
CA LEU A 621 -21.14 52.71 33.73
C LEU A 621 -21.30 51.86 35.00
N PRO A 622 -20.20 51.41 35.63
CA PRO A 622 -20.28 50.59 36.82
C PRO A 622 -20.99 51.30 37.98
N THR A 623 -21.64 50.51 38.82
CA THR A 623 -22.22 50.96 40.08
C THR A 623 -21.25 50.66 41.22
N ILE A 624 -20.92 51.65 42.04
CA ILE A 624 -20.07 51.49 43.23
C ILE A 624 -20.94 51.73 44.46
N ASP A 625 -21.02 50.75 45.37
CA ASP A 625 -21.88 50.81 46.57
C ASP A 625 -23.33 51.23 46.30
N ASN A 626 -23.94 50.64 45.25
CA ASN A 626 -25.29 50.95 44.73
C ASN A 626 -25.47 52.37 44.14
N ILE A 627 -24.38 53.08 43.86
CA ILE A 627 -24.40 54.41 43.24
C ILE A 627 -23.93 54.30 41.79
N SER A 628 -24.82 54.68 40.87
CA SER A 628 -24.54 54.69 39.44
C SER A 628 -23.55 55.81 39.09
N LEU A 629 -22.52 55.48 38.31
CA LEU A 629 -21.63 56.48 37.71
C LEU A 629 -22.21 57.14 36.45
N GLY A 630 -23.42 56.76 36.02
CA GLY A 630 -24.09 57.26 34.83
C GLY A 630 -23.99 56.31 33.64
N SER A 631 -24.09 56.86 32.44
CA SER A 631 -23.98 56.11 31.17
C SER A 631 -23.19 56.91 30.14
N ILE A 632 -22.59 56.21 29.19
CA ILE A 632 -21.88 56.80 28.04
C ILE A 632 -22.60 56.36 26.78
N ASP A 633 -23.05 57.31 25.97
CA ASP A 633 -23.54 57.03 24.62
C ASP A 633 -22.34 56.82 23.68
N LEU A 634 -22.15 55.58 23.22
CA LEU A 634 -21.12 55.26 22.24
C LEU A 634 -21.73 55.34 20.84
N ASP A 635 -21.17 56.21 20.00
CA ASP A 635 -21.29 56.22 18.54
C ASP A 635 -19.88 56.11 17.94
N VAL A 636 -19.38 54.88 17.79
CA VAL A 636 -17.97 54.59 17.44
C VAL A 636 -17.85 53.46 16.42
N THR A 637 -16.75 53.44 15.66
CA THR A 637 -16.36 52.25 14.89
C THR A 637 -15.48 51.35 15.76
N PHE A 638 -15.96 50.14 16.00
CA PHE A 638 -15.25 49.12 16.77
C PHE A 638 -14.49 48.18 15.84
N SER A 639 -13.19 48.01 16.09
CA SER A 639 -12.33 47.04 15.40
C SER A 639 -12.24 45.76 16.23
N ALA A 640 -12.98 44.73 15.81
CA ALA A 640 -13.11 43.47 16.51
C ALA A 640 -12.10 42.43 16.04
N ASN A 641 -11.64 41.62 17.00
CA ASN A 641 -11.02 40.32 16.77
C ASN A 641 -11.92 39.23 17.35
N LEU A 642 -12.07 38.15 16.60
CA LEU A 642 -12.84 36.96 16.97
C LEU A 642 -11.93 35.75 16.87
N ALA A 643 -12.01 34.86 17.85
CA ALA A 643 -11.47 33.52 17.76
C ALA A 643 -12.51 32.49 18.19
N ILE A 644 -12.70 31.46 17.38
CA ILE A 644 -13.50 30.28 17.72
C ILE A 644 -12.52 29.14 17.92
N VAL A 645 -12.44 28.66 19.16
CA VAL A 645 -11.53 27.58 19.55
C VAL A 645 -12.36 26.40 20.04
N SER A 646 -12.30 25.30 19.32
CA SER A 646 -12.91 24.03 19.74
C SER A 646 -11.93 23.24 20.60
N GLN A 647 -12.39 22.82 21.77
CA GLN A 647 -11.74 21.88 22.68
C GLN A 647 -12.54 20.56 22.65
N PRO A 648 -11.94 19.41 23.06
CA PRO A 648 -12.58 18.10 22.93
C PRO A 648 -13.98 17.97 23.55
N SER A 649 -14.36 18.85 24.49
CA SER A 649 -15.67 18.84 25.16
C SER A 649 -16.43 20.17 25.13
N SER A 650 -15.91 21.23 24.49
CA SER A 650 -16.56 22.55 24.46
C SER A 650 -16.02 23.40 23.31
N THR A 651 -16.81 24.36 22.83
CA THR A 651 -16.34 25.40 21.91
C THR A 651 -16.35 26.73 22.66
N ALA A 652 -15.23 27.44 22.64
CA ALA A 652 -15.10 28.77 23.22
C ALA A 652 -15.09 29.80 22.09
N ILE A 653 -15.94 30.83 22.23
CA ILE A 653 -15.91 32.02 21.38
C ILE A 653 -15.18 33.09 22.19
N ILE A 654 -14.11 33.62 21.64
CA ILE A 654 -13.30 34.68 22.26
C ILE A 654 -13.47 35.91 21.38
N VAL A 655 -13.91 37.01 21.98
CA VAL A 655 -14.02 38.31 21.31
C VAL A 655 -13.16 39.33 22.01
N GLY A 656 -12.52 40.17 21.23
CA GLY A 656 -11.78 41.32 21.70
C GLY A 656 -11.88 42.44 20.68
N GLY A 657 -11.23 43.56 20.99
CA GLY A 657 -11.11 44.64 20.03
C GLY A 657 -10.78 45.98 20.66
N SER A 658 -10.83 47.00 19.82
CA SER A 658 -10.55 48.37 20.21
C SER A 658 -11.42 49.37 19.46
N PHE A 659 -11.58 50.55 20.03
CA PHE A 659 -12.28 51.67 19.44
C PHE A 659 -11.67 52.98 19.92
N ASP A 660 -11.77 54.03 19.11
CA ASP A 660 -11.32 55.36 19.50
C ASP A 660 -12.47 56.10 20.20
N PHE A 661 -12.21 56.63 21.40
CA PHE A 661 -13.16 57.41 22.18
C PHE A 661 -12.44 58.55 22.89
N GLU A 662 -12.96 59.77 22.76
CA GLU A 662 -12.40 60.98 23.39
C GLU A 662 -10.88 61.18 23.14
N GLY A 663 -10.41 60.80 21.94
CA GLY A 663 -9.00 60.92 21.53
C GLY A 663 -8.06 59.83 22.07
N ALA A 664 -8.59 58.81 22.74
CA ALA A 664 -7.85 57.63 23.20
C ALA A 664 -8.32 56.36 22.47
N ASN A 665 -7.40 55.46 22.14
CA ASN A 665 -7.73 54.11 21.67
C ASN A 665 -8.00 53.21 22.88
N LEU A 666 -9.26 52.90 23.12
CA LEU A 666 -9.69 52.04 24.22
C LEU A 666 -9.73 50.58 23.74
N ASN A 667 -9.31 49.65 24.59
CA ASN A 667 -9.22 48.23 24.27
C ASN A 667 -10.04 47.41 25.26
N LEU A 668 -10.86 46.49 24.75
CA LEU A 668 -11.71 45.60 25.55
C LEU A 668 -10.92 44.43 26.16
N GLY A 669 -9.82 44.02 25.53
CA GLY A 669 -9.14 42.76 25.79
C GLY A 669 -9.93 41.55 25.27
N ASP A 670 -9.29 40.39 25.24
CA ASP A 670 -9.92 39.14 24.82
C ASP A 670 -10.81 38.57 25.94
N CYS A 671 -12.09 38.38 25.64
CA CYS A 671 -13.10 37.89 26.57
C CYS A 671 -13.81 36.66 26.00
N VAL A 672 -14.04 35.64 26.82
CA VAL A 672 -14.82 34.46 26.42
C VAL A 672 -16.31 34.81 26.46
N VAL A 673 -17.00 34.64 25.34
CA VAL A 673 -18.45 34.83 25.24
C VAL A 673 -19.16 33.63 25.87
N THR A 674 -19.94 33.88 26.91
CA THR A 674 -20.69 32.87 27.67
C THR A 674 -22.16 32.77 27.26
N VAL A 675 -22.64 33.71 26.45
CA VAL A 675 -24.00 33.69 25.90
C VAL A 675 -24.06 32.88 24.60
N PRO A 676 -25.18 32.21 24.29
CA PRO A 676 -25.35 31.56 22.99
C PRO A 676 -25.25 32.58 21.84
N VAL A 677 -24.35 32.34 20.90
CA VAL A 677 -24.20 33.16 19.68
C VAL A 677 -24.59 32.30 18.49
N SER A 678 -25.61 32.72 17.75
CA SER A 678 -26.02 32.04 16.49
C SER A 678 -25.96 32.99 15.29
N THR A 679 -26.11 34.29 15.53
CA THR A 679 -26.04 35.34 14.52
C THR A 679 -24.89 36.33 14.76
N LEU A 680 -24.51 37.10 13.75
CA LEU A 680 -23.55 38.20 13.91
C LEU A 680 -24.09 39.27 14.86
N SER A 681 -25.40 39.51 14.87
CA SER A 681 -26.04 40.42 15.83
C SER A 681 -25.94 39.91 17.28
N ASP A 682 -26.04 38.59 17.51
CA ASP A 682 -25.79 38.02 18.84
C ASP A 682 -24.35 38.26 19.28
N LEU A 683 -23.39 38.17 18.35
CA LEU A 683 -21.98 38.45 18.62
C LEU A 683 -21.74 39.93 18.95
N GLN A 684 -22.32 40.86 18.18
CA GLN A 684 -22.26 42.29 18.45
C GLN A 684 -22.86 42.63 19.83
N GLY A 685 -24.01 42.04 20.16
CA GLY A 685 -24.65 42.18 21.47
C GLY A 685 -23.79 41.62 22.61
N ALA A 686 -23.12 40.48 22.39
CA ALA A 686 -22.16 39.93 23.35
C ALA A 686 -20.98 40.87 23.58
N ILE A 687 -20.42 41.48 22.52
CA ILE A 687 -19.34 42.47 22.63
C ILE A 687 -19.80 43.69 23.43
N VAL A 688 -20.97 44.25 23.13
CA VAL A 688 -21.55 45.39 23.88
C VAL A 688 -21.73 45.04 25.35
N SER A 689 -22.27 43.86 25.65
CA SER A 689 -22.42 43.39 27.03
C SER A 689 -21.08 43.23 27.74
N GLN A 690 -20.02 42.81 27.04
CA GLN A 690 -18.67 42.76 27.61
C GLN A 690 -18.09 44.15 27.86
N ILE A 691 -18.34 45.14 26.97
CA ILE A 691 -17.95 46.54 27.20
C ILE A 691 -18.63 47.08 28.46
N GLU A 692 -19.94 46.84 28.64
CA GLU A 692 -20.68 47.24 29.84
C GLU A 692 -20.14 46.55 31.10
N GLN A 693 -19.97 45.22 31.07
CA GLN A 693 -19.45 44.46 32.21
C GLN A 693 -18.03 44.89 32.63
N ASN A 694 -17.21 45.33 31.66
CA ASN A 694 -15.84 45.77 31.89
C ASN A 694 -15.69 47.31 31.82
N ALA A 695 -16.79 48.07 31.89
CA ALA A 695 -16.80 49.51 31.65
C ALA A 695 -15.82 50.27 32.57
N GLY A 696 -15.67 49.84 33.82
CA GLY A 696 -14.72 50.45 34.76
C GLY A 696 -13.27 50.40 34.28
N THR A 697 -12.89 49.30 33.63
CA THR A 697 -11.54 49.11 33.07
C THR A 697 -11.40 49.81 31.73
N VAL A 698 -12.36 49.61 30.83
CA VAL A 698 -12.37 50.18 29.47
C VAL A 698 -12.33 51.71 29.52
N PHE A 699 -13.16 52.30 30.37
CA PHE A 699 -13.29 53.75 30.54
C PHE A 699 -12.45 54.30 31.69
N SER A 700 -11.43 53.56 32.15
CA SER A 700 -10.58 53.99 33.27
C SER A 700 -10.00 55.40 33.07
N ASN A 701 -9.67 55.79 31.83
CA ASN A 701 -9.15 57.13 31.50
C ASN A 701 -10.14 58.28 31.81
N VAL A 702 -11.45 57.99 31.80
CA VAL A 702 -12.50 58.97 32.13
C VAL A 702 -13.04 58.78 33.55
N LEU A 703 -12.84 57.61 34.16
CA LEU A 703 -13.34 57.27 35.50
C LEU A 703 -12.29 57.32 36.61
N SER A 704 -11.00 57.48 36.31
CA SER A 704 -9.94 57.24 37.30
C SER A 704 -9.88 58.25 38.45
N THR A 705 -10.47 59.44 38.30
CA THR A 705 -10.52 60.46 39.36
C THR A 705 -11.86 61.18 39.39
N ALA A 706 -12.23 61.67 40.57
CA ALA A 706 -13.40 62.50 40.79
C ALA A 706 -13.49 63.69 39.81
N ALA A 707 -12.37 64.38 39.57
CA ALA A 707 -12.31 65.52 38.67
C ALA A 707 -12.51 65.14 37.20
N GLN A 708 -11.94 64.02 36.74
CA GLN A 708 -12.14 63.53 35.37
C GLN A 708 -13.59 63.11 35.13
N TRP A 709 -14.17 62.35 36.06
CA TRP A 709 -15.56 61.92 35.97
C TRP A 709 -16.50 63.13 35.97
N ALA A 710 -16.37 64.03 36.95
CA ALA A 710 -17.20 65.23 37.03
C ALA A 710 -17.04 66.13 35.79
N GLY A 711 -15.81 66.27 35.27
CA GLY A 711 -15.56 67.02 34.03
C GLY A 711 -16.27 66.41 32.82
N LYS A 712 -16.35 65.07 32.74
CA LYS A 712 -17.08 64.38 31.66
C LYS A 712 -18.60 64.44 31.82
N VAL A 713 -19.11 64.50 33.05
CA VAL A 713 -20.52 64.81 33.31
C VAL A 713 -20.86 66.24 32.87
N ALA A 714 -20.02 67.23 33.24
CA ALA A 714 -20.22 68.64 32.84
C ALA A 714 -20.16 68.83 31.31
N GLN A 715 -19.34 68.05 30.61
CA GLN A 715 -19.25 68.04 29.15
C GLN A 715 -20.43 67.31 28.46
N GLY A 716 -21.29 66.63 29.21
CA GLY A 716 -22.38 65.82 28.67
C GLY A 716 -21.94 64.48 28.05
N VAL A 717 -20.68 64.07 28.25
CA VAL A 717 -20.15 62.77 27.79
C VAL A 717 -20.67 61.65 28.68
N ILE A 718 -20.78 61.90 29.98
CA ILE A 718 -21.45 61.00 30.93
C ILE A 718 -22.83 61.58 31.23
N THR A 719 -23.86 60.80 30.93
CA THR A 719 -25.27 61.15 31.12
C THR A 719 -25.92 60.24 32.17
N ALA A 720 -27.22 60.39 32.40
CA ALA A 720 -28.00 59.58 33.34
C ALA A 720 -27.43 59.53 34.78
N VAL A 721 -26.87 60.66 35.24
CA VAL A 721 -26.36 60.82 36.61
C VAL A 721 -27.45 61.42 37.49
N ASP A 722 -27.87 60.69 38.52
CA ASP A 722 -28.92 61.14 39.45
C ASP A 722 -28.50 62.34 40.30
N SER A 723 -27.27 62.34 40.82
CA SER A 723 -26.72 63.45 41.62
C SER A 723 -25.19 63.45 41.61
N VAL A 724 -24.60 64.48 41.01
CA VAL A 724 -23.14 64.65 40.94
C VAL A 724 -22.52 64.73 42.34
N ALA A 725 -23.15 65.47 43.25
CA ALA A 725 -22.68 65.61 44.63
C ALA A 725 -22.72 64.28 45.40
N SER A 726 -23.76 63.46 45.20
CA SER A 726 -23.87 62.13 45.81
C SER A 726 -22.77 61.20 45.35
N VAL A 727 -22.50 61.16 44.03
CA VAL A 727 -21.46 60.29 43.47
C VAL A 727 -20.08 60.73 43.98
N LEU A 728 -19.76 62.02 43.94
CA LEU A 728 -18.47 62.55 44.39
C LEU A 728 -18.19 62.23 45.88
N HIS A 729 -19.20 62.37 46.74
CA HIS A 729 -19.07 62.04 48.15
C HIS A 729 -18.89 60.54 48.37
N ASN A 730 -19.78 59.71 47.82
CA ASN A 730 -19.82 58.31 48.20
C ASN A 730 -18.81 57.43 47.46
N VAL A 731 -18.41 57.79 46.24
CA VAL A 731 -17.45 57.00 45.44
C VAL A 731 -16.01 57.43 45.73
N TRP A 732 -15.76 58.72 45.92
CA TRP A 732 -14.41 59.27 46.14
C TRP A 732 -14.18 59.85 47.54
N ASP A 733 -15.10 59.63 48.48
CA ASP A 733 -15.01 60.06 49.88
C ASP A 733 -14.76 61.57 50.06
N GLN A 734 -15.29 62.38 49.14
CA GLN A 734 -15.10 63.84 49.17
C GLN A 734 -16.02 64.51 50.18
N THR A 735 -15.49 65.45 50.97
CA THR A 735 -16.29 66.34 51.83
C THR A 735 -17.10 67.35 51.00
N ALA A 736 -18.13 67.98 51.58
CA ALA A 736 -18.94 68.98 50.88
C ALA A 736 -18.12 70.12 50.26
N SER A 737 -17.01 70.53 50.89
CA SER A 737 -16.10 71.54 50.34
C SER A 737 -15.30 71.03 49.15
N GLU A 738 -14.82 69.78 49.20
CA GLU A 738 -14.10 69.13 48.10
C GLU A 738 -15.01 68.82 46.91
N VAL A 739 -16.26 68.42 47.16
CA VAL A 739 -17.30 68.26 46.13
C VAL A 739 -17.54 69.58 45.41
N ALA A 740 -17.74 70.67 46.15
CA ALA A 740 -17.98 71.98 45.56
C ALA A 740 -16.79 72.46 44.72
N SER A 741 -15.57 72.27 45.22
CA SER A 741 -14.34 72.58 44.47
C SER A 741 -14.22 71.73 43.21
N THR A 742 -14.42 70.42 43.31
CA THR A 742 -14.30 69.48 42.19
C THR A 742 -15.33 69.78 41.10
N MET A 743 -16.57 70.08 41.47
CA MET A 743 -17.60 70.50 40.53
C MET A 743 -17.27 71.85 39.89
N LYS A 744 -16.74 72.82 40.65
CA LYS A 744 -16.31 74.10 40.08
C LYS A 744 -15.18 73.92 39.06
N ASP A 745 -14.17 73.13 39.42
CA ASP A 745 -13.01 72.83 38.55
C ASP A 745 -13.44 72.04 37.30
N ALA A 746 -14.46 71.19 37.43
CA ALA A 746 -15.09 70.47 36.32
C ALA A 746 -15.93 71.36 35.39
N GLY A 747 -16.26 72.59 35.81
CA GLY A 747 -16.98 73.58 35.00
C GLY A 747 -18.48 73.68 35.26
N PHE A 748 -18.99 73.12 36.36
CA PHE A 748 -20.39 73.31 36.77
C PHE A 748 -20.65 74.77 37.19
N ASP A 749 -21.87 75.24 36.96
CA ASP A 749 -22.28 76.57 37.40
C ASP A 749 -22.62 76.63 38.90
N ALA A 750 -22.80 77.84 39.43
CA ALA A 750 -23.07 78.05 40.85
C ALA A 750 -24.38 77.38 41.30
N GLN A 751 -25.37 77.29 40.42
CA GLN A 751 -26.69 76.79 40.73
C GLN A 751 -26.69 75.26 40.82
N ASP A 752 -26.03 74.57 39.89
CA ASP A 752 -25.88 73.12 39.92
C ASP A 752 -25.11 72.66 41.16
N ILE A 753 -24.01 73.37 41.49
CA ILE A 753 -23.21 73.09 42.70
C ILE A 753 -24.05 73.30 43.95
N ALA A 754 -24.73 74.44 44.05
CA ALA A 754 -25.56 74.73 45.22
C ALA A 754 -26.71 73.75 45.41
N THR A 755 -27.33 73.32 44.30
CA THR A 755 -28.43 72.34 44.33
C THR A 755 -27.93 71.00 44.83
N GLY A 756 -26.79 70.52 44.31
CA GLY A 756 -26.16 69.30 44.80
C GLY A 756 -25.80 69.37 46.29
N LEU A 757 -25.22 70.49 46.75
CA LEU A 757 -24.87 70.72 48.15
C LEU A 757 -26.12 70.77 49.06
N LYS A 758 -27.18 71.44 48.61
CA LYS A 758 -28.45 71.54 49.33
C LYS A 758 -29.12 70.17 49.44
N ASP A 759 -29.30 69.49 48.32
CA ASP A 759 -30.15 68.30 48.25
C ASP A 759 -29.47 67.07 48.85
N PHE A 760 -28.15 66.92 48.68
CA PHE A 760 -27.43 65.75 49.18
C PHE A 760 -26.85 65.94 50.59
N PHE A 761 -26.17 67.06 50.85
CA PHE A 761 -25.57 67.33 52.17
C PHE A 761 -26.52 68.01 53.16
N ASN A 762 -27.72 68.42 52.71
CA ASN A 762 -28.72 69.13 53.53
C ASN A 762 -28.13 70.39 54.20
N LEU A 763 -27.23 71.08 53.51
CA LEU A 763 -26.58 72.30 54.02
C LEU A 763 -27.56 73.47 54.02
N GLY A 764 -27.45 74.30 55.07
CA GLY A 764 -28.23 75.52 55.17
C GLY A 764 -27.75 76.61 54.19
N PRO A 765 -28.58 77.63 53.90
CA PRO A 765 -28.22 78.72 52.97
C PRO A 765 -26.90 79.43 53.31
N GLY A 766 -26.61 79.63 54.61
CA GLY A 766 -25.36 80.26 55.05
C GLY A 766 -24.11 79.42 54.77
N GLU A 767 -24.22 78.09 54.88
CA GLU A 767 -23.11 77.15 54.63
C GLU A 767 -22.83 77.04 53.13
N ILE A 768 -23.88 76.95 52.31
CA ILE A 768 -23.79 76.96 50.84
C ILE A 768 -23.16 78.27 50.36
N HIS A 769 -23.59 79.42 50.88
CA HIS A 769 -23.00 80.72 50.57
C HIS A 769 -21.50 80.76 50.87
N GLY A 770 -21.09 80.30 52.07
CA GLY A 770 -19.69 80.25 52.47
C GLY A 770 -18.85 79.38 51.52
N LEU A 771 -19.34 78.21 51.13
CA LEU A 771 -18.66 77.28 50.23
C LEU A 771 -18.54 77.84 48.80
N LEU A 772 -19.62 78.39 48.23
CA LEU A 772 -19.59 78.98 46.89
C LEU A 772 -18.61 80.16 46.79
N ARG A 773 -18.56 81.00 47.82
CA ARG A 773 -17.60 82.11 47.90
C ARG A 773 -16.17 81.60 48.07
N GLN A 774 -15.97 80.55 48.86
CA GLN A 774 -14.65 79.94 49.08
C GLN A 774 -14.05 79.36 47.79
N ILE A 775 -14.88 78.78 46.91
CA ILE A 775 -14.46 78.24 45.61
C ILE A 775 -14.46 79.30 44.47
N GLY A 776 -14.67 80.57 44.81
CA GLY A 776 -14.41 81.70 43.92
C GLY A 776 -15.56 82.17 43.04
N PHE A 777 -16.82 81.84 43.35
CA PHE A 777 -17.97 82.49 42.71
C PHE A 777 -18.15 83.92 43.23
N SER A 778 -18.60 84.82 42.34
CA SER A 778 -18.93 86.20 42.70
C SER A 778 -20.24 86.30 43.49
N ASP A 779 -20.38 87.36 44.29
CA ASP A 779 -21.61 87.63 45.03
C ASP A 779 -22.84 87.75 44.12
N GLY A 780 -22.64 88.19 42.86
CA GLY A 780 -23.69 88.25 41.84
C GLY A 780 -24.16 86.87 41.36
N GLU A 781 -23.24 85.94 41.11
CA GLU A 781 -23.58 84.55 40.75
C GLU A 781 -24.28 83.84 41.91
N ILE A 782 -23.78 84.02 43.12
CA ILE A 782 -24.36 83.46 44.34
C ILE A 782 -25.78 84.02 44.58
N PHE A 783 -26.01 85.30 44.30
CA PHE A 783 -27.33 85.91 44.42
C PHE A 783 -28.36 85.24 43.50
N VAL A 784 -27.99 84.94 42.24
CA VAL A 784 -28.88 84.26 41.29
C VAL A 784 -29.28 82.87 41.80
N VAL A 785 -28.36 82.12 42.41
CA VAL A 785 -28.64 80.82 43.03
C VAL A 785 -29.72 80.92 44.10
N PHE A 786 -29.60 81.88 45.04
CA PHE A 786 -30.56 82.00 46.14
C PHE A 786 -31.93 82.54 45.68
N GLN A 787 -31.97 83.32 44.58
CA GLN A 787 -33.23 83.64 43.92
C GLN A 787 -33.92 82.37 43.37
N ALA A 788 -33.16 81.48 42.74
CA ALA A 788 -33.69 80.22 42.22
C ALA A 788 -34.20 79.27 43.33
N PHE A 789 -33.65 79.36 44.55
CA PHE A 789 -34.12 78.58 45.72
C PHE A 789 -35.39 79.12 46.39
N GLY A 790 -35.89 80.29 46.00
CA GLY A 790 -37.13 80.86 46.55
C GLY A 790 -37.03 81.36 48.00
N GLU A 791 -35.82 81.56 48.52
CA GLU A 791 -35.59 82.10 49.87
C GLU A 791 -35.75 83.63 49.88
N PRO A 792 -36.45 84.23 50.86
CA PRO A 792 -36.63 85.68 50.90
C PRO A 792 -35.29 86.39 51.13
N PHE A 793 -34.95 87.37 50.28
CA PHE A 793 -33.68 88.12 50.30
C PHE A 793 -33.27 88.68 51.69
N SER A 794 -34.22 88.87 52.60
CA SER A 794 -33.97 89.24 54.00
C SER A 794 -33.15 88.21 54.80
N SER A 795 -33.23 86.91 54.48
CA SER A 795 -32.39 85.87 55.10
C SER A 795 -30.96 85.88 54.55
N PHE A 796 -30.81 86.14 53.25
CA PHE A 796 -29.52 86.33 52.55
C PHE A 796 -28.75 87.57 53.05
N ALA A 797 -29.44 88.71 53.24
CA ALA A 797 -28.82 89.93 53.77
C ALA A 797 -28.29 89.76 55.21
N SER A 798 -28.96 88.96 56.04
CA SER A 798 -28.53 88.70 57.43
C SER A 798 -27.27 87.82 57.53
N THR A 799 -27.02 86.96 56.53
CA THR A 799 -25.85 86.07 56.46
C THR A 799 -24.59 86.80 55.96
N LEU A 800 -24.73 87.81 55.11
CA LEU A 800 -23.64 88.73 54.73
C LEU A 800 -23.09 89.56 55.91
N SER A 801 -23.92 89.78 56.94
CA SER A 801 -23.58 90.56 58.15
C SER A 801 -23.05 89.74 59.34
N GLY A 802 -22.65 88.48 59.13
CA GLY A 802 -22.45 87.50 60.22
C GLY A 802 -21.53 87.92 61.38
N GLY A 803 -22.12 88.06 62.57
CA GLY A 803 -21.55 87.55 63.83
C GLY A 803 -20.32 88.24 64.42
N GLY A 804 -20.49 89.46 64.94
CA GLY A 804 -19.57 90.07 65.91
C GLY A 804 -20.32 91.10 66.77
N GLY A 805 -20.51 90.83 68.06
CA GLY A 805 -21.20 91.74 68.96
C GLY A 805 -20.42 93.02 69.23
N GLY A 806 -21.09 94.18 69.18
CA GLY A 806 -20.56 95.44 69.70
C GLY A 806 -20.98 96.67 68.89
N ASP A 807 -21.91 97.43 69.48
CA ASP A 807 -22.15 98.87 69.33
C ASP A 807 -22.50 99.45 67.93
N GLY A 808 -23.51 100.31 67.93
CA GLY A 808 -24.10 100.86 66.72
C GLY A 808 -23.18 101.84 66.00
N SER A 809 -22.72 101.47 64.81
CA SER A 809 -22.47 102.38 63.69
C SER A 809 -22.18 101.56 62.43
N ALA A 810 -23.13 101.55 61.49
CA ALA A 810 -22.92 100.95 60.16
C ALA A 810 -21.96 101.83 59.33
N PRO A 811 -20.90 101.27 58.71
CA PRO A 811 -20.21 101.92 57.61
C PRO A 811 -21.06 101.83 56.34
N SER A 812 -21.25 102.96 55.67
CA SER A 812 -22.21 103.21 54.59
C SER A 812 -21.86 102.68 53.20
N ASP A 813 -20.84 101.83 53.04
CA ASP A 813 -20.19 101.68 51.72
C ASP A 813 -20.35 100.30 51.04
N VAL A 814 -21.41 99.54 51.36
CA VAL A 814 -21.72 98.26 50.66
C VAL A 814 -23.14 98.21 50.07
N VAL A 815 -23.94 99.27 50.24
CA VAL A 815 -25.32 99.33 49.70
C VAL A 815 -25.42 100.13 48.39
N GLY A 816 -24.29 100.68 47.91
CA GLY A 816 -24.26 101.62 46.78
C GLY A 816 -24.36 101.03 45.37
N ASP A 817 -23.76 99.87 45.11
CA ASP A 817 -23.52 99.44 43.71
C ASP A 817 -24.53 98.41 43.15
N VAL A 818 -25.55 98.00 43.92
CA VAL A 818 -26.52 96.96 43.51
C VAL A 818 -27.88 97.53 43.06
N PHE A 819 -28.16 98.82 43.28
CA PHE A 819 -29.50 99.38 43.04
C PHE A 819 -29.64 100.42 41.91
N ASP A 820 -28.61 100.71 41.13
CA ASP A 820 -28.73 101.57 39.94
C ASP A 820 -28.58 100.76 38.64
N GLY A 821 -29.69 100.18 38.18
CA GLY A 821 -29.75 99.53 36.86
C GLY A 821 -30.94 98.59 36.68
N LEU A 822 -32.16 99.13 36.75
CA LEU A 822 -33.33 98.57 36.06
C LEU A 822 -33.36 99.05 34.61
#